data_AF-A0A1A2DBN2-F1
#
_entry.id   AF-A0A1A2DBN2-F1
#
_cell.length_a   1.000
_cell.length_b   1.000
_cell.length_c   1.000
_cell.angle_alpha   90.00
_cell.angle_beta   90.00
_cell.angle_gamma   90.00
#
_symmetry.space_group_name_H-M   'P 1'
#
loop_
_entity.id
_entity.type
_entity.pdbx_description
1 polymer ?
#
loop_
_entity_poly.entity_id
_entity_poly.type
_entity_poly.pdbx_seq_one_letter_code
_entity_poly.pdbx_strand_id
1 'polypeptide(L)'
;MRPAVPDNVAALAGRSEILVGAAAGAAVLAAAAWVIGIALVLLVVGLPCAVAAAIYLVRRPQWAVVAMAVCEVANLSGVIGPWGPISLFRISLLIGLITLGLALRDPVARGRLNRWTLMFIGLVGVFLTTRLLASIGAADVAGAFGLLKNEVADLAFVVMVMVLIQMTERQWTVAAAVVISFAVLSVLTLLNQVLFSGAMPFGGFATVTQASGELVTTLRYGGPLPDSNFWGRHLIMGLPLAGALIVRAQRAGLRWSVIGWAAAILALLAGIYLTQSRGTFIATFVALAVWTVLSGPGARRAAVKVLPVALLVLLLPGIGNRLLALLFDVYGSQPSYSIDPSVASRMAAGEVAWAIFDDRPVFGFGPGGFQLLVERYSGLVPTAVTNPPTAAAHDLYAQMASESGAVGLFGWAVLVIGVVLCIAIRVAQLALQSVTVERSLAAAVLAAIVAWSVASIFIHLSYLRTFGIFLALAAAMAAKTGSQWREPLRECGRIITAATAAVLLAVVVVATCLTASTTRTHTASQRVTLLPGTDVEYGKAYVLDVRSREVVLPSYAALMGANSPETSAVADTVRGIITIEVTASSHDAAVESIRVALTDAEANLKRFGAESLYTVQPVGPIVQRDKNEQSPLAGALALAAGAIVGLGAFALLNRRLRPRARRPAPVVPPPVPMPTH
;
A
#
# COMPACT_ATOMS: atom_id res chain seq x y z
N MET A 1 45.53 9.17 -47.05
CA MET A 1 45.67 9.72 -45.68
C MET A 1 44.99 11.09 -45.61
N ARG A 2 43.82 11.16 -44.97
CA ARG A 2 43.17 12.37 -44.44
C ARG A 2 42.71 11.98 -43.02
N PRO A 3 42.92 12.80 -41.98
CA PRO A 3 42.63 12.39 -40.62
C PRO A 3 41.11 12.42 -40.36
N ALA A 4 40.62 11.37 -39.69
CA ALA A 4 39.25 11.25 -39.22
C ALA A 4 39.02 12.21 -38.04
N VAL A 5 37.95 13.01 -38.12
CA VAL A 5 37.44 13.82 -37.02
C VAL A 5 36.72 12.89 -36.01
N PRO A 6 36.87 13.06 -34.69
CA PRO A 6 36.30 12.13 -33.71
C PRO A 6 34.78 12.28 -33.57
N ASP A 7 34.06 11.15 -33.59
CA ASP A 7 32.59 10.98 -33.46
C ASP A 7 31.94 11.51 -32.16
N ASN A 8 32.68 12.16 -31.26
CA ASN A 8 32.17 12.56 -29.94
C ASN A 8 31.58 13.99 -29.88
N VAL A 9 31.84 14.86 -30.86
CA VAL A 9 31.32 16.25 -30.84
C VAL A 9 29.94 16.37 -31.50
N ALA A 10 29.68 15.61 -32.57
CA ALA A 10 28.39 15.61 -33.28
C ALA A 10 27.23 15.09 -32.41
N ALA A 11 27.50 14.12 -31.52
CA ALA A 11 26.48 13.56 -30.61
C ALA A 11 26.10 14.51 -29.45
N LEU A 12 26.99 15.44 -29.09
CA LEU A 12 26.74 16.51 -28.11
C LEU A 12 26.02 17.70 -28.76
N ALA A 13 26.42 18.09 -29.98
CA ALA A 13 25.76 19.14 -30.76
C ALA A 13 24.29 18.81 -31.06
N GLY A 14 23.98 17.57 -31.44
CA GLY A 14 22.61 17.14 -31.72
C GLY A 14 21.67 17.13 -30.50
N ARG A 15 22.19 17.10 -29.27
CA ARG A 15 21.36 17.19 -28.04
C ARG A 15 21.09 18.64 -27.64
N SER A 16 22.07 19.53 -27.81
CA SER A 16 21.88 20.97 -27.58
C SER A 16 20.95 21.60 -28.61
N GLU A 17 21.01 21.18 -29.88
CA GLU A 17 20.12 21.69 -30.94
C GLU A 17 18.65 21.32 -30.72
N ILE A 18 18.38 20.10 -30.22
CA ILE A 18 17.01 19.67 -29.86
C ILE A 18 16.48 20.46 -28.67
N LEU A 19 17.31 20.71 -27.65
CA LEU A 19 16.94 21.52 -26.48
C LEU A 19 16.70 22.99 -26.83
N VAL A 20 17.56 23.58 -27.66
CA VAL A 20 17.40 24.95 -28.18
C VAL A 20 16.17 25.06 -29.07
N GLY A 21 15.93 24.07 -29.94
CA GLY A 21 14.74 24.00 -30.78
C GLY A 21 13.44 23.84 -29.98
N ALA A 22 13.44 23.03 -28.92
CA ALA A 22 12.30 22.89 -28.03
C ALA A 22 12.02 24.16 -27.21
N ALA A 23 13.07 24.84 -26.72
CA ALA A 23 12.95 26.11 -26.02
C ALA A 23 12.44 27.23 -26.94
N ALA A 24 12.96 27.32 -28.17
CA ALA A 24 12.47 28.25 -29.18
C ALA A 24 11.01 27.97 -29.56
N GLY A 25 10.65 26.69 -29.74
CA GLY A 25 9.27 26.28 -30.01
C GLY A 25 8.31 26.63 -28.86
N ALA A 26 8.74 26.44 -27.61
CA ALA A 26 7.95 26.83 -26.44
C ALA A 26 7.78 28.36 -26.33
N ALA A 27 8.83 29.13 -26.62
CA ALA A 27 8.76 30.59 -26.64
C ALA A 27 7.82 31.12 -27.73
N VAL A 28 7.86 30.51 -28.93
CA VAL A 28 6.94 30.84 -30.04
C VAL A 28 5.49 30.49 -29.68
N LEU A 29 5.26 29.34 -29.05
CA LEU A 29 3.92 28.95 -28.58
C LEU A 29 3.39 29.87 -27.47
N ALA A 30 4.25 30.30 -26.55
CA ALA A 30 3.89 31.27 -25.51
C ALA A 30 3.55 32.64 -26.11
N ALA A 31 4.35 33.13 -27.06
CA ALA A 31 4.07 34.37 -27.77
C ALA A 31 2.78 34.29 -28.60
N ALA A 32 2.56 33.19 -29.32
CA ALA A 32 1.33 32.96 -30.08
C ALA A 32 0.09 32.88 -29.17
N ALA A 33 0.21 32.27 -27.99
CA ALA A 33 -0.89 32.18 -27.02
C ALA A 33 -1.28 33.55 -26.46
N TRP A 34 -0.31 34.46 -26.34
CA TRP A 34 -0.51 35.84 -25.90
C TRP A 34 -1.20 36.71 -26.96
N VAL A 35 -0.90 36.48 -28.25
CA VAL A 35 -1.43 37.29 -29.37
C VAL A 35 -2.81 36.83 -29.84
N ILE A 36 -3.03 35.51 -29.95
CA ILE A 36 -4.22 34.96 -30.64
C ILE A 36 -5.13 34.18 -29.69
N GLY A 37 -4.80 34.16 -28.39
CA GLY A 37 -5.53 33.46 -27.35
C GLY A 37 -5.16 31.97 -27.25
N ILE A 38 -5.05 31.49 -26.01
CA ILE A 38 -4.58 30.13 -25.70
C ILE A 38 -5.46 29.03 -26.33
N ALA A 39 -6.77 29.29 -26.46
CA ALA A 39 -7.71 28.34 -27.06
C ALA A 39 -7.43 28.09 -28.55
N LEU A 40 -7.09 29.14 -29.31
CA LEU A 40 -6.81 29.01 -30.74
C LEU A 40 -5.46 28.33 -30.98
N VAL A 41 -4.46 28.61 -30.15
CA VAL A 41 -3.15 27.93 -30.22
C VAL A 41 -3.27 26.43 -29.90
N LEU A 42 -4.07 26.08 -28.88
CA LEU A 42 -4.36 24.69 -28.55
C LEU A 42 -5.09 23.97 -29.69
N LEU A 43 -5.95 24.66 -30.43
CA LEU A 43 -6.71 24.07 -31.54
C LEU A 43 -5.88 23.95 -32.83
N VAL A 44 -5.10 24.98 -33.20
CA VAL A 44 -4.34 25.03 -34.45
C VAL A 44 -3.04 24.25 -34.37
N VAL A 45 -2.37 24.21 -33.21
CA VAL A 45 -1.09 23.51 -33.03
C VAL A 45 -1.24 22.30 -32.13
N GLY A 46 -1.95 22.43 -31.01
CA GLY A 46 -2.12 21.35 -30.05
C GLY A 46 -2.84 20.14 -30.63
N LEU A 47 -3.94 20.33 -31.37
CA LEU A 47 -4.71 19.23 -31.96
C LEU A 47 -3.92 18.46 -33.04
N PRO A 48 -3.28 19.09 -34.06
CA PRO A 48 -2.44 18.36 -35.01
C PRO A 48 -1.26 17.64 -34.36
N CYS A 49 -0.60 18.26 -33.36
CA CYS A 49 0.47 17.61 -32.61
C CYS A 49 -0.05 16.40 -31.83
N ALA A 50 -1.21 16.50 -31.19
CA ALA A 50 -1.84 15.39 -30.48
C ALA A 50 -2.23 14.24 -31.43
N VAL A 51 -2.78 14.54 -32.60
CA VAL A 51 -3.11 13.55 -33.63
C VAL A 51 -1.84 12.90 -34.18
N ALA A 52 -0.80 13.67 -34.50
CA ALA A 52 0.48 13.15 -34.95
C ALA A 52 1.13 12.25 -33.89
N ALA A 53 1.09 12.65 -32.62
CA ALA A 53 1.56 11.83 -31.50
C ALA A 53 0.74 10.53 -31.37
N ALA A 54 -0.59 10.59 -31.47
CA ALA A 54 -1.44 9.41 -31.45
C ALA A 54 -1.12 8.44 -32.59
N ILE A 55 -0.96 8.95 -33.82
CA ILE A 55 -0.56 8.14 -34.99
C ILE A 55 0.82 7.51 -34.75
N TYR A 56 1.78 8.27 -34.21
CA TYR A 56 3.11 7.76 -33.89
C TYR A 56 3.06 6.62 -32.86
N LEU A 57 2.30 6.79 -31.78
CA LEU A 57 2.12 5.76 -30.74
C LEU A 57 1.45 4.51 -31.31
N VAL A 58 0.36 4.68 -32.07
CA VAL A 58 -0.39 3.58 -32.69
C VAL A 58 0.47 2.73 -33.61
N ARG A 59 1.40 3.35 -34.35
CA ARG A 59 2.33 2.63 -35.24
C ARG A 59 3.53 2.03 -34.51
N ARG A 60 3.76 2.36 -33.24
CA ARG A 60 4.94 1.94 -32.47
C ARG A 60 4.50 1.36 -31.12
N PRO A 61 4.15 0.06 -31.07
CA PRO A 61 3.62 -0.58 -29.86
C PRO A 61 4.48 -0.41 -28.61
N GLN A 62 5.81 -0.34 -28.77
CA GLN A 62 6.74 -0.10 -27.67
C GLN A 62 6.60 1.28 -27.02
N TRP A 63 6.24 2.30 -27.79
CA TRP A 63 6.06 3.66 -27.26
C TRP A 63 4.63 3.86 -26.76
N ALA A 64 3.65 3.21 -27.38
CA ALA A 64 2.28 3.17 -26.87
C ALA A 64 2.23 2.63 -25.44
N VAL A 65 2.84 1.46 -25.17
CA VAL A 65 2.82 0.87 -23.83
C VAL A 65 3.58 1.72 -22.80
N VAL A 66 4.66 2.39 -23.22
CA VAL A 66 5.39 3.35 -22.36
C VAL A 66 4.52 4.55 -22.04
N ALA A 67 3.86 5.15 -23.04
CA ALA A 67 2.95 6.27 -22.84
C ALA A 67 1.78 5.89 -21.93
N MET A 68 1.16 4.73 -22.15
CA MET A 68 0.09 4.22 -21.28
C MET A 68 0.56 4.06 -19.84
N ALA A 69 1.76 3.51 -19.61
CA ALA A 69 2.32 3.36 -18.28
C ALA A 69 2.61 4.71 -17.61
N VAL A 70 3.23 5.65 -18.33
CA VAL A 70 3.53 7.00 -17.82
C VAL A 70 2.25 7.76 -17.51
N CYS A 71 1.24 7.71 -18.38
CA CYS A 71 -0.04 8.39 -18.19
C CYS A 71 -0.73 7.94 -16.90
N GLU A 72 -0.71 6.65 -16.61
CA GLU A 72 -1.34 6.10 -15.40
C GLU A 72 -0.51 6.35 -14.15
N VAL A 73 0.80 6.09 -14.20
CA VAL A 73 1.72 6.26 -13.07
C VAL A 73 1.81 7.72 -12.62
N ALA A 74 1.74 8.66 -13.56
CA ALA A 74 1.67 10.08 -13.26
C ALA A 74 0.26 10.59 -12.95
N ASN A 75 -0.74 9.70 -12.95
CA ASN A 75 -2.15 10.02 -12.75
C ASN A 75 -2.62 11.20 -13.63
N LEU A 76 -2.17 11.25 -14.89
CA LEU A 76 -2.51 12.36 -15.80
C LEU A 76 -4.02 12.53 -15.95
N SER A 77 -4.76 11.42 -16.00
CA SER A 77 -6.23 11.46 -16.09
C SER A 77 -6.88 12.05 -14.84
N GLY A 78 -6.32 11.86 -13.65
CA GLY A 78 -6.85 12.44 -12.42
C GLY A 78 -6.48 13.91 -12.27
N VAL A 79 -5.28 14.30 -12.72
CA VAL A 79 -4.81 15.70 -12.65
C VAL A 79 -5.49 16.58 -13.71
N ILE A 80 -5.63 16.08 -14.95
CA ILE A 80 -6.16 16.85 -16.09
C ILE A 80 -7.68 16.69 -16.22
N GLY A 81 -8.24 15.55 -15.80
CA GLY A 81 -9.66 15.23 -15.95
C GLY A 81 -10.63 16.29 -15.42
N PRO A 82 -10.39 16.94 -14.27
CA PRO A 82 -11.25 18.01 -13.77
C PRO A 82 -11.33 19.26 -14.66
N TRP A 83 -10.35 19.46 -15.56
CA TRP A 83 -10.20 20.68 -16.36
C TRP A 83 -10.84 20.60 -17.74
N GLY A 84 -11.41 19.46 -18.13
CA GLY A 84 -12.03 19.32 -19.44
C GLY A 84 -12.90 18.07 -19.60
N PRO A 85 -13.73 18.01 -20.65
CA PRO A 85 -14.66 16.91 -20.87
C PRO A 85 -13.98 15.61 -21.34
N ILE A 86 -12.68 15.67 -21.63
CA ILE A 86 -11.93 14.59 -22.26
C ILE A 86 -11.27 13.70 -21.19
N SER A 87 -11.66 12.42 -21.17
CA SER A 87 -10.99 11.42 -20.34
C SER A 87 -9.71 10.92 -21.00
N LEU A 88 -8.55 11.34 -20.49
CA LEU A 88 -7.25 10.84 -20.95
C LEU A 88 -7.11 9.32 -20.78
N PHE A 89 -7.74 8.75 -19.77
CA PHE A 89 -7.84 7.29 -19.62
C PHE A 89 -8.51 6.64 -20.84
N ARG A 90 -9.67 7.15 -21.28
CA ARG A 90 -10.38 6.60 -22.46
C ARG A 90 -9.58 6.77 -23.74
N ILE A 91 -8.86 7.89 -23.90
CA ILE A 91 -7.95 8.09 -25.04
C ILE A 91 -6.80 7.08 -25.02
N SER A 92 -6.15 6.91 -23.86
CA SER A 92 -5.08 5.93 -23.65
C SER A 92 -5.57 4.52 -23.98
N LEU A 93 -6.79 4.16 -23.55
CA LEU A 93 -7.42 2.89 -23.84
C LEU A 93 -7.68 2.71 -25.34
N LEU A 94 -8.22 3.73 -26.02
CA LEU A 94 -8.48 3.71 -27.46
C LEU A 94 -7.18 3.55 -28.26
N ILE A 95 -6.16 4.34 -27.94
CA ILE A 95 -4.83 4.25 -28.57
C ILE A 95 -4.27 2.83 -28.36
N GLY A 96 -4.32 2.30 -27.14
CA GLY A 96 -3.86 0.95 -26.85
C GLY A 96 -4.62 -0.11 -27.65
N LEU A 97 -5.95 0.03 -27.80
CA LEU A 97 -6.78 -0.94 -28.52
C LEU A 97 -6.44 -0.97 -30.01
N ILE A 98 -6.31 0.20 -30.64
CA ILE A 98 -5.90 0.32 -32.04
C ILE A 98 -4.48 -0.21 -32.21
N THR A 99 -3.56 0.16 -31.33
CA THR A 99 -2.17 -0.32 -31.33
C THR A 99 -2.13 -1.84 -31.24
N LEU A 100 -2.91 -2.44 -30.35
CA LEU A 100 -2.99 -3.89 -30.17
C LEU A 100 -3.53 -4.56 -31.43
N GLY A 101 -4.61 -4.02 -32.02
CA GLY A 101 -5.16 -4.53 -33.27
C GLY A 101 -4.16 -4.52 -34.43
N LEU A 102 -3.35 -3.47 -34.54
CA LEU A 102 -2.28 -3.39 -35.54
C LEU A 102 -1.11 -4.33 -35.21
N ALA A 103 -0.69 -4.38 -33.95
CA ALA A 103 0.40 -5.25 -33.49
C ALA A 103 0.07 -6.74 -33.72
N LEU A 104 -1.20 -7.13 -33.56
CA LEU A 104 -1.64 -8.51 -33.78
C LEU A 104 -1.57 -8.95 -35.25
N ARG A 105 -1.46 -8.01 -36.20
CA ARG A 105 -1.25 -8.32 -37.62
C ARG A 105 0.14 -8.91 -37.88
N ASP A 106 1.14 -8.55 -37.07
CA ASP A 106 2.50 -9.09 -37.16
C ASP A 106 2.56 -10.53 -36.61
N PRO A 107 2.88 -11.54 -37.44
CA PRO A 107 3.00 -12.93 -36.98
C PRO A 107 4.06 -13.12 -35.88
N VAL A 108 5.15 -12.35 -35.92
CA VAL A 108 6.23 -12.45 -34.92
C VAL A 108 5.73 -11.97 -33.56
N ALA A 109 5.02 -10.84 -33.54
CA ALA A 109 4.43 -10.32 -32.32
C ALA A 109 3.35 -11.25 -31.76
N ARG A 110 2.51 -11.82 -32.63
CA ARG A 110 1.46 -12.79 -32.25
C ARG A 110 2.04 -14.09 -31.68
N GLY A 111 3.15 -14.58 -32.24
CA GLY A 111 3.83 -15.80 -31.77
C GLY A 111 4.39 -15.71 -30.35
N ARG A 112 4.48 -14.49 -29.77
CA ARG A 112 4.91 -14.28 -28.38
C ARG A 112 3.79 -14.54 -27.37
N LEU A 113 2.53 -14.54 -27.81
CA LEU A 113 1.37 -14.85 -26.98
C LEU A 113 1.27 -16.37 -26.79
N ASN A 114 1.01 -16.80 -25.57
CA ASN A 114 1.02 -18.22 -25.22
C ASN A 114 0.02 -18.55 -24.12
N ARG A 115 0.01 -19.80 -23.64
CA ARG A 115 -0.90 -20.27 -22.60
C ARG A 115 -0.85 -19.46 -21.29
N TRP A 116 0.29 -18.84 -20.97
CA TRP A 116 0.43 -17.99 -19.78
C TRP A 116 -0.32 -16.67 -19.94
N THR A 117 -0.45 -16.16 -21.17
CA THR A 117 -1.32 -15.03 -21.51
C THR A 117 -2.77 -15.37 -21.17
N LEU A 118 -3.25 -16.56 -21.62
CA LEU A 118 -4.61 -17.04 -21.33
C LEU A 118 -4.83 -17.29 -19.83
N MET A 119 -3.83 -17.86 -19.15
CA MET A 119 -3.91 -18.08 -17.70
C MET A 119 -4.07 -16.76 -16.93
N PHE A 120 -3.33 -15.70 -17.29
CA PHE A 120 -3.52 -14.39 -16.66
C PHE A 120 -4.91 -13.79 -16.94
N ILE A 121 -5.38 -13.89 -18.19
CA ILE A 121 -6.76 -13.48 -18.54
C ILE A 121 -7.78 -14.26 -17.72
N GLY A 122 -7.55 -15.57 -17.50
CA GLY A 122 -8.35 -16.41 -16.62
C GLY A 122 -8.35 -15.94 -15.17
N LEU A 123 -7.20 -15.56 -14.60
CA LEU A 123 -7.12 -15.00 -13.24
C LEU A 123 -7.94 -13.71 -13.10
N VAL A 124 -7.83 -12.82 -14.09
CA VAL A 124 -8.64 -11.59 -14.17
C VAL A 124 -10.14 -11.93 -14.29
N GLY A 125 -10.48 -12.92 -15.13
CA GLY A 125 -11.85 -13.38 -15.32
C GLY A 125 -12.46 -13.97 -14.03
N VAL A 126 -11.70 -14.74 -13.25
CA VAL A 126 -12.15 -15.25 -11.96
C VAL A 126 -12.44 -14.10 -11.00
N PHE A 127 -11.54 -13.12 -10.88
CA PHE A 127 -11.77 -11.94 -10.04
C PHE A 127 -13.05 -11.19 -10.45
N LEU A 128 -13.20 -10.85 -11.74
CA LEU A 128 -14.39 -10.18 -12.26
C LEU A 128 -15.67 -10.98 -12.01
N THR A 129 -15.61 -12.32 -12.15
CA THR A 129 -16.75 -13.20 -11.88
C THR A 129 -17.14 -13.15 -10.41
N THR A 130 -16.18 -13.23 -9.49
CA THR A 130 -16.48 -13.12 -8.05
C THR A 130 -17.03 -11.75 -7.66
N ARG A 131 -16.56 -10.67 -8.30
CA ARG A 131 -17.11 -9.32 -8.09
C ARG A 131 -18.54 -9.21 -8.62
N LEU A 132 -18.82 -9.79 -9.79
CA LEU A 132 -20.18 -9.88 -10.32
C LEU A 132 -21.11 -10.67 -9.38
N LEU A 133 -20.65 -11.80 -8.85
CA LEU A 133 -21.42 -12.60 -7.87
C LEU A 133 -21.68 -11.82 -6.59
N ALA A 134 -20.72 -11.04 -6.09
CA ALA A 134 -20.91 -10.18 -4.93
C ALA A 134 -21.90 -9.02 -5.17
N SER A 135 -22.05 -8.57 -6.42
CA SER A 135 -23.08 -7.58 -6.77
C SER A 135 -24.50 -8.16 -6.72
N ILE A 136 -24.67 -9.49 -6.66
CA ILE A 136 -25.98 -10.14 -6.54
C ILE A 136 -26.52 -9.89 -5.13
N GLY A 137 -27.58 -9.08 -5.06
CA GLY A 137 -28.16 -8.63 -3.80
C GLY A 137 -27.36 -7.51 -3.13
N ALA A 138 -26.63 -6.69 -3.90
CA ALA A 138 -26.00 -5.49 -3.37
C ALA A 138 -27.03 -4.55 -2.72
N ALA A 139 -26.60 -3.78 -1.71
CA ALA A 139 -27.43 -2.76 -1.06
C ALA A 139 -27.84 -1.66 -2.06
N ASP A 140 -26.94 -1.28 -2.96
CA ASP A 140 -27.22 -0.48 -4.14
C ASP A 140 -26.76 -1.23 -5.39
N VAL A 141 -27.71 -1.86 -6.07
CA VAL A 141 -27.45 -2.66 -7.28
C VAL A 141 -26.90 -1.76 -8.40
N ALA A 142 -27.47 -0.57 -8.62
CA ALA A 142 -27.05 0.31 -9.70
C ALA A 142 -25.63 0.85 -9.46
N GLY A 143 -25.32 1.30 -8.25
CA GLY A 143 -23.99 1.71 -7.84
C GLY A 143 -22.96 0.59 -7.95
N ALA A 144 -23.29 -0.61 -7.47
CA ALA A 144 -22.43 -1.79 -7.56
C ALA A 144 -22.09 -2.17 -9.00
N PHE A 145 -23.09 -2.18 -9.92
CA PHE A 145 -22.85 -2.43 -11.34
C PHE A 145 -22.04 -1.30 -12.01
N GLY A 146 -22.23 -0.05 -11.59
CA GLY A 146 -21.42 1.09 -12.03
C GLY A 146 -19.94 0.93 -11.67
N LEU A 147 -19.65 0.52 -10.43
CA LEU A 147 -18.29 0.22 -9.98
C LEU A 147 -17.70 -0.99 -10.70
N LEU A 148 -18.47 -2.07 -10.87
CA LEU A 148 -18.03 -3.24 -11.63
C LEU A 148 -17.67 -2.88 -13.09
N LYS A 149 -18.46 -2.02 -13.74
CA LYS A 149 -18.15 -1.53 -15.10
C LYS A 149 -16.80 -0.80 -15.14
N ASN A 150 -16.49 0.01 -14.14
CA ASN A 150 -15.20 0.70 -14.04
C ASN A 150 -14.06 -0.31 -13.81
N GLU A 151 -14.25 -1.30 -12.92
CA GLU A 151 -13.29 -2.38 -12.68
C GLU A 151 -13.00 -3.20 -13.96
N VAL A 152 -14.02 -3.49 -14.77
CA VAL A 152 -13.87 -4.16 -16.07
C VAL A 152 -13.00 -3.33 -17.01
N ALA A 153 -13.23 -2.02 -17.10
CA ALA A 153 -12.42 -1.13 -17.94
C ALA A 153 -10.96 -1.05 -17.45
N ASP A 154 -10.76 -0.97 -16.14
CA ASP A 154 -9.44 -0.95 -15.50
C ASP A 154 -8.67 -2.26 -15.78
N LEU A 155 -9.32 -3.41 -15.65
CA LEU A 155 -8.69 -4.71 -15.88
C LEU A 155 -8.51 -5.02 -17.37
N ALA A 156 -9.37 -4.52 -18.24
CA ALA A 156 -9.15 -4.54 -19.69
C ALA A 156 -7.89 -3.74 -20.07
N PHE A 157 -7.69 -2.57 -19.46
CA PHE A 157 -6.44 -1.80 -19.60
C PHE A 157 -5.23 -2.61 -19.15
N VAL A 158 -5.30 -3.29 -18.00
CA VAL A 158 -4.22 -4.13 -17.48
C VAL A 158 -3.88 -5.28 -18.43
N VAL A 159 -4.88 -6.00 -18.94
CA VAL A 159 -4.69 -7.07 -19.93
C VAL A 159 -4.04 -6.52 -21.20
N MET A 160 -4.48 -5.35 -21.67
CA MET A 160 -3.91 -4.71 -22.85
C MET A 160 -2.44 -4.32 -22.66
N VAL A 161 -2.10 -3.67 -21.53
CA VAL A 161 -0.70 -3.36 -21.18
C VAL A 161 0.12 -4.64 -21.13
N MET A 162 -0.39 -5.69 -20.49
CA MET A 162 0.29 -6.99 -20.38
C MET A 162 0.60 -7.59 -21.76
N VAL A 163 -0.38 -7.62 -22.66
CA VAL A 163 -0.21 -8.13 -24.03
C VAL A 163 0.78 -7.28 -24.82
N LEU A 164 0.71 -5.94 -24.73
CA LEU A 164 1.67 -5.06 -25.41
C LEU A 164 3.10 -5.23 -24.87
N ILE A 165 3.29 -5.45 -23.56
CA ILE A 165 4.61 -5.77 -22.98
C ILE A 165 5.13 -7.10 -23.54
N GLN A 166 4.28 -8.13 -23.63
CA GLN A 166 4.67 -9.43 -24.21
C GLN A 166 5.06 -9.30 -25.68
N MET A 167 4.25 -8.61 -26.47
CA MET A 167 4.47 -8.44 -27.91
C MET A 167 5.71 -7.61 -28.22
N THR A 168 6.05 -6.63 -27.39
CA THR A 168 7.22 -5.76 -27.61
C THR A 168 8.49 -6.25 -26.94
N GLU A 169 8.37 -7.08 -25.90
CA GLU A 169 9.45 -7.53 -25.00
C GLU A 169 10.20 -6.38 -24.30
N ARG A 170 9.60 -5.18 -24.24
CA ARG A 170 10.22 -3.97 -23.68
C ARG A 170 9.99 -3.79 -22.17
N GLN A 171 9.95 -4.89 -21.42
CA GLN A 171 9.79 -4.93 -19.97
C GLN A 171 10.72 -3.97 -19.21
N TRP A 172 11.98 -3.86 -19.61
CA TRP A 172 12.94 -2.92 -19.00
C TRP A 172 12.64 -1.46 -19.30
N THR A 173 12.14 -1.15 -20.50
CA THR A 173 11.79 0.22 -20.90
C THR A 173 10.56 0.68 -20.13
N VAL A 174 9.57 -0.21 -19.96
CA VAL A 174 8.40 0.07 -19.11
C VAL A 174 8.82 0.27 -17.67
N ALA A 175 9.65 -0.60 -17.10
CA ALA A 175 10.17 -0.43 -15.74
C ALA A 175 10.93 0.90 -15.55
N ALA A 176 11.76 1.28 -16.52
CA ALA A 176 12.46 2.57 -16.53
C ALA A 176 11.48 3.75 -16.59
N ALA A 177 10.45 3.69 -17.44
CA ALA A 177 9.44 4.73 -17.55
C ALA A 177 8.68 4.93 -16.23
N VAL A 178 8.27 3.84 -15.57
CA VAL A 178 7.62 3.90 -14.25
C VAL A 178 8.52 4.57 -13.21
N VAL A 179 9.78 4.15 -13.11
CA VAL A 179 10.75 4.71 -12.16
C VAL A 179 11.01 6.19 -12.42
N ILE A 180 11.22 6.57 -13.68
CA ILE A 180 11.46 7.97 -14.06
C ILE A 180 10.25 8.83 -13.71
N SER A 181 9.03 8.40 -14.03
CA SER A 181 7.80 9.14 -13.71
C SER A 181 7.67 9.36 -12.20
N PHE A 182 7.81 8.31 -11.40
CA PHE A 182 7.75 8.45 -9.94
C PHE A 182 8.89 9.32 -9.38
N ALA A 183 10.11 9.20 -9.90
CA ALA A 183 11.23 10.01 -9.46
C ALA A 183 11.02 11.50 -9.78
N VAL A 184 10.55 11.83 -10.99
CA VAL A 184 10.24 13.22 -11.38
C VAL A 184 9.17 13.82 -10.50
N LEU A 185 8.08 13.08 -10.24
CA LEU A 185 7.01 13.54 -9.35
C LEU A 185 7.50 13.71 -7.91
N SER A 186 8.37 12.81 -7.44
CA SER A 186 8.98 12.95 -6.11
C SER A 186 9.88 14.18 -6.02
N VAL A 187 10.64 14.49 -7.07
CA VAL A 187 11.41 15.74 -7.16
C VAL A 187 10.47 16.95 -7.13
N LEU A 188 9.34 16.94 -7.85
CA LEU A 188 8.36 18.04 -7.77
C LEU A 188 7.82 18.22 -6.34
N THR A 189 7.51 17.13 -5.62
CA THR A 189 7.08 17.23 -4.21
C THR A 189 8.18 17.80 -3.31
N LEU A 190 9.44 17.42 -3.53
CA LEU A 190 10.58 17.95 -2.79
C LEU A 190 10.81 19.43 -3.08
N LEU A 191 10.72 19.84 -4.36
CA LEU A 191 10.83 21.24 -4.75
C LEU A 191 9.70 22.07 -4.14
N ASN A 192 8.46 21.55 -4.11
CA ASN A 192 7.35 22.24 -3.45
C ASN A 192 7.62 22.41 -1.94
N GLN A 193 8.16 21.39 -1.26
CA GLN A 193 8.48 21.48 0.17
C GLN A 193 9.62 22.47 0.46
N VAL A 194 10.70 22.42 -0.32
CA VAL A 194 11.94 23.17 0.00
C VAL A 194 11.90 24.60 -0.52
N LEU A 195 11.37 24.83 -1.72
CA LEU A 195 11.41 26.15 -2.37
C LEU A 195 10.12 26.95 -2.17
N PHE A 196 8.98 26.28 -1.98
CA PHE A 196 7.67 26.91 -1.98
C PHE A 196 6.86 26.65 -0.70
N SER A 197 7.43 25.96 0.29
CA SER A 197 6.78 25.61 1.56
C SER A 197 5.37 25.02 1.38
N GLY A 198 5.17 24.23 0.33
CA GLY A 198 3.87 23.61 0.01
C GLY A 198 2.90 24.45 -0.83
N ALA A 199 3.21 25.71 -1.11
CA ALA A 199 2.30 26.62 -1.80
C ALA A 199 2.16 26.35 -3.32
N MET A 200 3.08 25.60 -3.93
CA MET A 200 3.12 25.42 -5.40
C MET A 200 2.76 23.99 -5.82
N PRO A 201 1.48 23.67 -6.10
CA PRO A 201 1.04 22.31 -6.44
C PRO A 201 1.47 21.83 -7.83
N PHE A 202 2.14 22.68 -8.64
CA PHE A 202 2.54 22.41 -10.02
C PHE A 202 1.40 21.84 -10.88
N GLY A 203 0.25 22.52 -10.90
CA GLY A 203 -0.91 22.08 -11.68
C GLY A 203 -1.57 20.79 -11.18
N GLY A 204 -1.28 20.38 -9.95
CA GLY A 204 -1.84 19.17 -9.32
C GLY A 204 -0.88 17.98 -9.27
N PHE A 205 0.39 18.14 -9.67
CA PHE A 205 1.40 17.08 -9.64
C PHE A 205 2.17 16.97 -8.31
N ALA A 206 2.05 17.96 -7.43
CA ALA A 206 2.70 17.99 -6.12
C ALA A 206 1.77 18.58 -5.04
N THR A 207 0.59 17.99 -4.87
CA THR A 207 -0.42 18.50 -3.94
C THR A 207 -0.08 18.15 -2.49
N VAL A 208 -0.23 19.15 -1.60
CA VAL A 208 -0.22 18.96 -0.15
C VAL A 208 -1.59 18.47 0.29
N THR A 209 -1.62 17.44 1.12
CA THR A 209 -2.86 16.82 1.62
C THR A 209 -3.25 17.41 2.97
N GLN A 210 -4.56 17.57 3.23
CA GLN A 210 -5.07 18.16 4.47
C GLN A 210 -4.92 17.27 5.71
N ALA A 211 -4.53 16.00 5.57
CA ALA A 211 -4.43 15.08 6.69
C ALA A 211 -3.29 15.48 7.65
N SER A 212 -3.62 16.01 8.82
CA SER A 212 -2.71 16.11 9.96
C SER A 212 -2.78 14.84 10.82
N GLY A 213 -1.69 14.50 11.47
CA GLY A 213 -1.62 13.50 12.51
C GLY A 213 -0.58 13.94 13.52
N GLU A 214 -0.68 13.45 14.75
CA GLU A 214 0.31 13.74 15.79
C GLU A 214 1.70 13.29 15.30
N LEU A 215 2.76 14.04 15.64
CA LEU A 215 4.16 13.75 15.26
C LEU A 215 4.48 13.86 13.75
N VAL A 216 3.66 14.55 12.95
CA VAL A 216 4.00 14.88 11.56
C VAL A 216 4.99 16.05 11.55
N THR A 217 6.18 15.84 11.00
CA THR A 217 7.28 16.83 11.04
C THR A 217 7.39 17.70 9.79
N THR A 218 6.71 17.32 8.70
CA THR A 218 6.70 18.03 7.41
C THR A 218 5.28 18.08 6.85
N LEU A 219 5.04 18.91 5.83
CA LEU A 219 3.80 18.80 5.06
C LEU A 219 3.69 17.40 4.44
N ARG A 220 2.46 16.89 4.36
CA ARG A 220 2.18 15.58 3.76
C ARG A 220 1.83 15.74 2.30
N TYR A 221 2.60 15.10 1.43
CA TYR A 221 2.42 15.18 -0.02
C TYR A 221 1.71 13.96 -0.58
N GLY A 222 0.71 14.21 -1.43
CA GLY A 222 0.01 13.23 -2.24
C GLY A 222 0.56 13.10 -3.65
N GLY A 223 1.57 13.90 -4.04
CA GLY A 223 2.05 13.93 -5.42
C GLY A 223 0.90 14.32 -6.35
N PRO A 224 0.57 13.50 -7.37
CA PRO A 224 -0.58 13.71 -8.23
C PRO A 224 -1.90 13.10 -7.70
N LEU A 225 -1.90 12.61 -6.46
CA LEU A 225 -3.05 11.97 -5.80
C LEU A 225 -3.55 12.83 -4.64
N PRO A 226 -4.84 12.76 -4.28
CA PRO A 226 -5.42 13.56 -3.21
C PRO A 226 -4.99 13.09 -1.80
N ASP A 227 -4.40 11.90 -1.66
CA ASP A 227 -4.02 11.30 -0.38
C ASP A 227 -2.56 10.80 -0.39
N SER A 228 -1.82 11.15 0.66
CA SER A 228 -0.39 10.83 0.82
C SER A 228 -0.11 9.34 1.06
N ASN A 229 -1.06 8.60 1.64
CA ASN A 229 -0.94 7.16 1.81
C ASN A 229 -1.08 6.43 0.47
N PHE A 230 -2.00 6.87 -0.42
CA PHE A 230 -2.08 6.32 -1.78
C PHE A 230 -0.81 6.60 -2.56
N TRP A 231 -0.27 7.81 -2.44
CA TRP A 231 0.99 8.19 -3.07
C TRP A 231 2.17 7.35 -2.59
N GLY A 232 2.29 7.17 -1.27
CA GLY A 232 3.30 6.30 -0.69
C GLY A 232 3.20 4.87 -1.22
N ARG A 233 1.98 4.31 -1.29
CA ARG A 233 1.73 2.98 -1.87
C ARG A 233 2.14 2.88 -3.35
N HIS A 234 2.13 3.98 -4.11
CA HIS A 234 2.62 4.02 -5.49
C HIS A 234 4.15 4.04 -5.55
N LEU A 235 4.79 4.92 -4.78
CA LEU A 235 6.24 5.12 -4.78
C LEU A 235 7.03 3.87 -4.37
N ILE A 236 6.54 3.11 -3.38
CA ILE A 236 7.23 1.90 -2.89
C ILE A 236 7.45 0.86 -3.99
N MET A 237 6.58 0.83 -5.01
CA MET A 237 6.70 -0.11 -6.13
C MET A 237 7.86 0.26 -7.08
N GLY A 238 8.24 1.55 -7.13
CA GLY A 238 9.35 2.05 -7.96
C GLY A 238 10.73 1.69 -7.40
N LEU A 239 10.89 1.61 -6.08
CA LEU A 239 12.19 1.35 -5.43
C LEU A 239 12.88 0.05 -5.89
N PRO A 240 12.23 -1.13 -5.85
CA PRO A 240 12.90 -2.34 -6.28
C PRO A 240 13.19 -2.35 -7.79
N LEU A 241 12.35 -1.68 -8.62
CA LEU A 241 12.62 -1.52 -10.05
C LEU A 241 13.86 -0.66 -10.31
N ALA A 242 14.01 0.45 -9.59
CA ALA A 242 15.21 1.29 -9.66
C ALA A 242 16.47 0.51 -9.25
N GLY A 243 16.36 -0.32 -8.20
CA GLY A 243 17.40 -1.25 -7.80
C GLY A 243 17.78 -2.24 -8.92
N ALA A 244 16.80 -2.84 -9.60
CA ALA A 244 17.05 -3.73 -10.73
C ALA A 244 17.72 -3.02 -11.92
N LEU A 245 17.36 -1.75 -12.17
CA LEU A 245 17.99 -0.93 -13.20
C LEU A 245 19.46 -0.58 -12.85
N ILE A 246 19.77 -0.36 -11.58
CA ILE A 246 21.16 -0.25 -11.09
C ILE A 246 21.92 -1.54 -11.36
N VAL A 247 21.38 -2.70 -10.98
CA VAL A 247 22.03 -4.00 -11.20
C VAL A 247 22.32 -4.20 -12.69
N ARG A 248 21.38 -3.88 -13.58
CA ARG A 248 21.57 -3.93 -15.03
C ARG A 248 22.66 -2.98 -15.50
N ALA A 249 22.64 -1.72 -15.06
CA ALA A 249 23.61 -0.70 -15.45
C ALA A 249 25.04 -1.03 -14.96
N GLN A 250 25.18 -1.55 -13.73
CA GLN A 250 26.45 -2.03 -13.19
C GLN A 250 27.03 -3.17 -14.02
N ARG A 251 26.19 -4.16 -14.38
CA ARG A 251 26.60 -5.28 -15.22
C ARG A 251 26.98 -4.87 -16.64
N ALA A 252 26.42 -3.76 -17.14
CA ALA A 252 26.76 -3.18 -18.43
C ALA A 252 27.93 -2.18 -18.38
N GLY A 253 28.53 -1.90 -17.22
CA GLY A 253 29.61 -0.92 -17.07
C GLY A 253 29.17 0.55 -17.25
N LEU A 254 27.87 0.84 -17.22
CA LEU A 254 27.30 2.16 -17.49
C LEU A 254 27.26 3.01 -16.22
N ARG A 255 28.42 3.53 -15.79
CA ARG A 255 28.58 4.34 -14.57
C ARG A 255 27.60 5.52 -14.47
N TRP A 256 27.38 6.27 -15.55
CA TRP A 256 26.42 7.38 -15.55
C TRP A 256 24.97 6.94 -15.36
N SER A 257 24.60 5.79 -15.93
CA SER A 257 23.27 5.21 -15.70
C SER A 257 23.11 4.74 -14.26
N VAL A 258 24.16 4.19 -13.63
CA VAL A 258 24.14 3.84 -12.20
C VAL A 258 23.88 5.07 -11.35
N ILE A 259 24.57 6.19 -11.62
CA ILE A 259 24.36 7.45 -10.90
C ILE A 259 22.93 7.95 -11.11
N GLY A 260 22.41 7.93 -12.35
CA GLY A 260 21.03 8.34 -12.64
C GLY A 260 19.98 7.51 -11.89
N TRP A 261 20.14 6.18 -11.85
CA TRP A 261 19.21 5.31 -11.11
C TRP A 261 19.38 5.42 -9.60
N ALA A 262 20.59 5.70 -9.10
CA ALA A 262 20.80 5.99 -7.69
C ALA A 262 20.13 7.32 -7.28
N ALA A 263 20.23 8.35 -8.12
CA ALA A 263 19.49 9.60 -7.93
C ALA A 263 17.98 9.39 -7.94
N ALA A 264 17.46 8.50 -8.81
CA ALA A 264 16.06 8.12 -8.80
C ALA A 264 15.65 7.42 -7.48
N ILE A 265 16.47 6.53 -6.91
CA ILE A 265 16.20 5.95 -5.59
C ILE A 265 16.13 7.04 -4.52
N LEU A 266 17.07 7.99 -4.51
CA LEU A 266 17.06 9.10 -3.54
C LEU A 266 15.82 9.97 -3.68
N ALA A 267 15.40 10.27 -4.92
CA ALA A 267 14.16 10.99 -5.18
C ALA A 267 12.94 10.23 -4.66
N LEU A 268 12.83 8.93 -4.94
CA LEU A 268 11.74 8.09 -4.45
C LEU A 268 11.70 8.03 -2.92
N LEU A 269 12.85 7.89 -2.25
CA LEU A 269 12.95 7.90 -0.79
C LEU A 269 12.55 9.25 -0.21
N ALA A 270 12.93 10.37 -0.85
CA ALA A 270 12.48 11.70 -0.46
C ALA A 270 10.95 11.84 -0.60
N GLY A 271 10.38 11.37 -1.71
CA GLY A 271 8.93 11.34 -1.91
C GLY A 271 8.21 10.49 -0.85
N ILE A 272 8.75 9.30 -0.53
CA ILE A 272 8.23 8.41 0.52
C ILE A 272 8.27 9.11 1.89
N TYR A 273 9.39 9.75 2.22
CA TYR A 273 9.53 10.52 3.47
C TYR A 273 8.47 11.62 3.57
N LEU A 274 8.26 12.39 2.49
CA LEU A 274 7.26 13.46 2.44
C LEU A 274 5.80 12.97 2.49
N THR A 275 5.54 11.66 2.38
CA THR A 275 4.20 11.12 2.64
C THR A 275 3.85 11.03 4.13
N GLN A 276 4.87 10.94 5.00
CA GLN A 276 4.76 10.73 6.45
C GLN A 276 3.81 9.58 6.84
N SER A 277 3.69 8.56 5.98
CA SER A 277 2.82 7.40 6.17
C SER A 277 3.58 6.23 6.81
N ARG A 278 3.11 5.80 7.99
CA ARG A 278 3.63 4.63 8.73
C ARG A 278 3.58 3.35 7.88
N GLY A 279 2.44 3.11 7.20
CA GLY A 279 2.27 1.96 6.31
C GLY A 279 3.22 1.97 5.12
N THR A 280 3.52 3.16 4.58
CA THR A 280 4.50 3.32 3.49
C THR A 280 5.91 2.98 3.95
N PHE A 281 6.33 3.41 5.15
CA PHE A 281 7.65 3.08 5.69
C PHE A 281 7.81 1.56 5.87
N ILE A 282 6.83 0.90 6.49
CA ILE A 282 6.86 -0.56 6.68
C ILE A 282 6.92 -1.28 5.33
N ALA A 283 6.05 -0.91 4.39
CA ALA A 283 6.02 -1.51 3.06
C ALA A 283 7.31 -1.26 2.26
N THR A 284 8.00 -0.14 2.49
CA THR A 284 9.32 0.14 1.91
C THR A 284 10.37 -0.87 2.38
N PHE A 285 10.42 -1.15 3.69
CA PHE A 285 11.33 -2.17 4.23
C PHE A 285 11.02 -3.55 3.65
N VAL A 286 9.73 -3.91 3.54
CA VAL A 286 9.31 -5.17 2.91
C VAL A 286 9.73 -5.23 1.43
N ALA A 287 9.52 -4.17 0.65
CA ALA A 287 9.91 -4.10 -0.76
C ALA A 287 11.40 -4.37 -0.95
N LEU A 288 12.25 -3.67 -0.18
CA LEU A 288 13.69 -3.80 -0.26
C LEU A 288 14.16 -5.17 0.24
N ALA A 289 13.57 -5.70 1.32
CA ALA A 289 13.90 -7.04 1.83
C ALA A 289 13.57 -8.14 0.82
N VAL A 290 12.34 -8.16 0.28
CA VAL A 290 11.92 -9.16 -0.72
C VAL A 290 12.81 -9.07 -1.96
N TRP A 291 13.03 -7.86 -2.49
CA TRP A 291 13.87 -7.67 -3.68
C TRP A 291 15.31 -8.14 -3.47
N THR A 292 15.95 -7.75 -2.36
CA THR A 292 17.35 -8.09 -2.09
C THR A 292 17.55 -9.59 -1.88
N VAL A 293 16.64 -10.26 -1.16
CA VAL A 293 16.67 -11.71 -0.94
C VAL A 293 16.53 -12.46 -2.26
N LEU A 294 15.58 -12.05 -3.11
CA LEU A 294 15.24 -12.75 -4.34
C LEU A 294 16.18 -12.44 -5.52
N SER A 295 16.82 -11.28 -5.56
CA SER A 295 17.71 -10.86 -6.67
C SER A 295 19.06 -11.60 -6.71
N GLY A 296 19.47 -12.24 -5.61
CA GLY A 296 20.66 -13.10 -5.55
C GLY A 296 21.81 -12.52 -4.72
N PRO A 297 22.97 -13.22 -4.67
CA PRO A 297 24.04 -12.94 -3.70
C PRO A 297 24.72 -11.58 -3.88
N GLY A 298 24.75 -11.03 -5.10
CA GLY A 298 25.28 -9.69 -5.36
C GLY A 298 24.47 -8.61 -4.65
N ALA A 299 23.15 -8.62 -4.87
CA ALA A 299 22.22 -7.68 -4.23
C ALA A 299 22.22 -7.82 -2.70
N ARG A 300 22.28 -9.06 -2.17
CA ARG A 300 22.39 -9.29 -0.72
C ARG A 300 23.66 -8.69 -0.12
N ARG A 301 24.81 -8.86 -0.76
CA ARG A 301 26.07 -8.26 -0.31
C ARG A 301 26.02 -6.74 -0.35
N ALA A 302 25.41 -6.16 -1.37
CA ALA A 302 25.20 -4.71 -1.44
C ALA A 302 24.26 -4.21 -0.33
N ALA A 303 23.16 -4.92 -0.06
CA ALA A 303 22.23 -4.58 1.00
C ALA A 303 22.89 -4.57 2.38
N VAL A 304 23.73 -5.57 2.69
CA VAL A 304 24.50 -5.61 3.95
C VAL A 304 25.42 -4.40 4.08
N LYS A 305 26.06 -3.95 2.99
CA LYS A 305 26.92 -2.75 3.02
C LYS A 305 26.14 -1.47 3.28
N VAL A 306 24.90 -1.38 2.80
CA VAL A 306 24.04 -0.19 2.96
C VAL A 306 23.23 -0.24 4.27
N LEU A 307 23.19 -1.39 4.94
CA LEU A 307 22.42 -1.58 6.17
C LEU A 307 22.72 -0.54 7.27
N PRO A 308 23.97 -0.17 7.58
CA PRO A 308 24.24 0.87 8.58
C PRO A 308 23.59 2.21 8.22
N VAL A 309 23.68 2.60 6.94
CA VAL A 309 23.04 3.83 6.44
C VAL A 309 21.53 3.74 6.54
N ALA A 310 20.94 2.59 6.18
CA ALA A 310 19.51 2.36 6.31
C ALA A 310 19.02 2.39 7.78
N LEU A 311 19.85 1.96 8.73
CA LEU A 311 19.54 2.07 10.16
C LEU A 311 19.65 3.51 10.66
N LEU A 312 20.61 4.30 10.18
CA LEU A 312 20.71 5.73 10.50
C LEU A 312 19.49 6.52 10.01
N VAL A 313 18.86 6.11 8.91
CA VAL A 313 17.61 6.72 8.43
C VAL A 313 16.48 6.62 9.46
N LEU A 314 16.48 5.59 10.32
CA LEU A 314 15.47 5.48 11.40
C LEU A 314 15.60 6.60 12.45
N LEU A 315 16.78 7.22 12.56
CA LEU A 315 17.01 8.36 13.46
C LEU A 315 16.49 9.68 12.89
N LEU A 316 16.06 9.72 11.63
CA LEU A 316 15.48 10.93 11.05
C LEU A 316 14.14 11.27 11.73
N PRO A 317 13.91 12.54 12.09
CA PRO A 317 12.65 13.00 12.67
C PRO A 317 11.46 12.60 11.80
N GLY A 318 10.41 12.07 12.41
CA GLY A 318 9.21 11.62 11.69
C GLY A 318 9.30 10.20 11.10
N ILE A 319 10.43 9.51 11.16
CA ILE A 319 10.50 8.07 10.81
C ILE A 319 10.44 7.21 12.07
N GLY A 320 11.52 7.18 12.88
CA GLY A 320 11.62 6.32 14.05
C GLY A 320 10.50 6.55 15.06
N ASN A 321 10.22 7.81 15.40
CA ASN A 321 9.18 8.17 16.37
C ASN A 321 7.79 7.72 15.92
N ARG A 322 7.47 7.78 14.61
CA ARG A 322 6.18 7.33 14.08
C ARG A 322 6.05 5.80 14.08
N LEU A 323 7.14 5.07 13.86
CA LEU A 323 7.17 3.61 13.96
C LEU A 323 7.06 3.12 15.41
N LEU A 324 7.71 3.82 16.35
CA LEU A 324 7.56 3.54 17.78
C LEU A 324 6.14 3.83 18.26
N ALA A 325 5.55 4.96 17.85
CA ALA A 325 4.15 5.26 18.15
C ALA A 325 3.20 4.16 17.65
N LEU A 326 3.43 3.61 16.46
CA LEU A 326 2.64 2.47 15.97
C LEU A 326 2.73 1.24 16.87
N LEU A 327 3.92 0.93 17.42
CA LEU A 327 4.07 -0.17 18.36
C LEU A 327 3.28 0.11 19.65
N PHE A 328 3.34 1.33 20.16
CA PHE A 328 2.53 1.72 21.32
C PHE A 328 1.03 1.69 21.02
N ASP A 329 0.59 2.08 19.83
CA ASP A 329 -0.83 1.99 19.41
C ASP A 329 -1.32 0.53 19.39
N VAL A 330 -0.46 -0.44 19.06
CA VAL A 330 -0.81 -1.88 18.99
C VAL A 330 -0.78 -2.56 20.36
N TYR A 331 0.11 -2.15 21.27
CA TYR A 331 0.30 -2.79 22.59
C TYR A 331 -0.29 -2.00 23.77
N GLY A 332 -0.60 -0.71 23.57
CA GLY A 332 -1.12 0.18 24.59
C GLY A 332 -2.57 -0.14 24.92
N SER A 333 -2.81 -0.62 26.14
CA SER A 333 -4.12 -1.09 26.58
C SER A 333 -4.97 0.00 27.27
N GLN A 334 -4.61 1.28 27.07
CA GLN A 334 -5.28 2.41 27.70
C GLN A 334 -5.89 3.33 26.63
N PRO A 335 -7.23 3.39 26.52
CA PRO A 335 -7.90 4.42 25.77
C PRO A 335 -7.79 5.74 26.53
N SER A 336 -6.61 6.37 26.47
CA SER A 336 -6.50 7.76 26.88
C SER A 336 -7.25 8.61 25.86
N TYR A 337 -8.00 9.60 26.34
CA TYR A 337 -8.66 10.63 25.51
C TYR A 337 -7.67 11.51 24.70
N SER A 338 -6.39 11.12 24.69
CA SER A 338 -5.29 11.60 23.86
C SER A 338 -4.99 10.68 22.66
N ILE A 339 -5.83 9.69 22.32
CA ILE A 339 -5.68 8.95 21.06
C ILE A 339 -5.87 9.94 19.92
N ASP A 340 -4.86 10.06 19.06
CA ASP A 340 -4.92 10.84 17.82
C ASP A 340 -6.24 10.50 17.09
N PRO A 341 -7.11 11.48 16.78
CA PRO A 341 -8.38 11.26 16.09
C PRO A 341 -8.24 10.40 14.82
N SER A 342 -7.08 10.45 14.16
CA SER A 342 -6.77 9.63 12.99
C SER A 342 -6.58 8.15 13.29
N VAL A 343 -6.12 7.79 14.49
CA VAL A 343 -5.98 6.40 14.96
C VAL A 343 -7.35 5.85 15.36
N ALA A 344 -8.11 6.60 16.17
CA ALA A 344 -9.47 6.23 16.56
C ALA A 344 -10.39 6.05 15.33
N SER A 345 -10.32 6.96 14.36
CA SER A 345 -11.05 6.87 13.09
C SER A 345 -10.72 5.59 12.31
N ARG A 346 -9.44 5.18 12.26
CA ARG A 346 -9.03 3.95 11.55
C ARG A 346 -9.44 2.68 12.28
N MET A 347 -9.35 2.67 13.60
CA MET A 347 -9.84 1.56 14.42
C MET A 347 -11.34 1.38 14.24
N ALA A 348 -12.11 2.47 14.38
CA ALA A 348 -13.55 2.49 14.13
C ALA A 348 -13.90 1.98 12.72
N ALA A 349 -13.18 2.46 11.69
CA ALA A 349 -13.41 2.06 10.31
C ALA A 349 -13.18 0.55 10.08
N GLY A 350 -12.12 -0.01 10.70
CA GLY A 350 -11.84 -1.44 10.66
C GLY A 350 -12.91 -2.26 11.37
N GLU A 351 -13.31 -1.86 12.58
CA GLU A 351 -14.38 -2.54 13.32
C GLU A 351 -15.72 -2.49 12.57
N VAL A 352 -16.06 -1.35 11.94
CA VAL A 352 -17.25 -1.22 11.10
C VAL A 352 -17.20 -2.18 9.92
N ALA A 353 -16.06 -2.27 9.24
CA ALA A 353 -15.90 -3.19 8.11
C ALA A 353 -16.13 -4.64 8.53
N TRP A 354 -15.59 -5.06 9.68
CA TRP A 354 -15.79 -6.40 10.21
C TRP A 354 -17.22 -6.64 10.67
N ALA A 355 -17.88 -5.68 11.31
CA ALA A 355 -19.29 -5.79 11.69
C ALA A 355 -20.22 -5.93 10.47
N ILE A 356 -19.92 -5.23 9.37
CA ILE A 356 -20.63 -5.40 8.10
C ILE A 356 -20.38 -6.79 7.51
N PHE A 357 -19.14 -7.27 7.56
CA PHE A 357 -18.79 -8.62 7.10
C PHE A 357 -19.52 -9.71 7.90
N ASP A 358 -19.56 -9.59 9.23
CA ASP A 358 -20.20 -10.55 10.12
C ASP A 358 -21.71 -10.67 9.85
N ASP A 359 -22.36 -9.57 9.42
CA ASP A 359 -23.77 -9.58 9.04
C ASP A 359 -24.01 -10.30 7.71
N ARG A 360 -23.08 -10.21 6.74
CA ARG A 360 -23.20 -10.90 5.44
C ARG A 360 -21.87 -11.47 4.90
N PRO A 361 -21.38 -12.59 5.47
CA PRO A 361 -20.00 -13.02 5.28
C PRO A 361 -19.71 -13.64 3.90
N VAL A 362 -20.73 -14.13 3.18
CA VAL A 362 -20.49 -14.84 1.90
C VAL A 362 -20.33 -13.88 0.74
N PHE A 363 -21.35 -13.05 0.48
CA PHE A 363 -21.42 -12.17 -0.68
C PHE A 363 -21.26 -10.67 -0.34
N GLY A 364 -21.27 -10.29 0.94
CA GLY A 364 -21.26 -8.89 1.36
C GLY A 364 -22.47 -8.11 0.85
N PHE A 365 -22.35 -6.79 0.85
CA PHE A 365 -23.40 -5.85 0.42
C PHE A 365 -23.18 -5.26 -0.98
N GLY A 366 -22.30 -5.86 -1.77
CA GLY A 366 -21.88 -5.42 -3.08
C GLY A 366 -20.75 -4.37 -3.07
N PRO A 367 -20.02 -4.23 -4.19
CA PRO A 367 -19.05 -3.16 -4.39
C PRO A 367 -19.57 -1.78 -3.97
N GLY A 368 -18.80 -1.04 -3.18
CA GLY A 368 -19.18 0.27 -2.63
C GLY A 368 -20.14 0.24 -1.44
N GLY A 369 -20.57 -0.95 -1.00
CA GLY A 369 -21.51 -1.13 0.12
C GLY A 369 -20.99 -0.60 1.46
N PHE A 370 -19.67 -0.56 1.68
CA PHE A 370 -19.09 -0.05 2.93
C PHE A 370 -19.58 1.37 3.22
N GLN A 371 -19.42 2.29 2.26
CA GLN A 371 -19.77 3.71 2.45
C GLN A 371 -21.26 3.92 2.72
N LEU A 372 -22.13 3.07 2.16
CA LEU A 372 -23.58 3.12 2.38
C LEU A 372 -23.98 2.65 3.78
N LEU A 373 -23.15 1.81 4.41
CA LEU A 373 -23.47 1.16 5.68
C LEU A 373 -22.73 1.76 6.87
N VAL A 374 -21.69 2.57 6.67
CA VAL A 374 -20.91 3.17 7.77
C VAL A 374 -21.81 3.81 8.83
N GLU A 375 -22.76 4.64 8.42
CA GLU A 375 -23.65 5.33 9.36
C GLU A 375 -24.44 4.35 10.23
N ARG A 376 -24.95 3.27 9.63
CA ARG A 376 -25.72 2.23 10.33
C ARG A 376 -24.90 1.45 11.36
N TYR A 377 -23.63 1.16 11.08
CA TYR A 377 -22.79 0.32 11.95
C TYR A 377 -21.87 1.12 12.88
N SER A 378 -21.64 2.41 12.62
CA SER A 378 -20.74 3.28 13.39
C SER A 378 -21.05 3.32 14.90
N GLY A 379 -22.34 3.25 15.29
CA GLY A 379 -22.76 3.20 16.69
C GLY A 379 -22.71 1.80 17.32
N LEU A 380 -22.52 0.74 16.52
CA LEU A 380 -22.56 -0.65 16.97
C LEU A 380 -21.18 -1.19 17.36
N VAL A 381 -20.10 -0.53 16.93
CA VAL A 381 -18.72 -1.01 17.11
C VAL A 381 -18.02 -0.40 18.33
N PRO A 382 -17.19 -1.15 19.08
CA PRO A 382 -16.55 -0.66 20.31
C PRO A 382 -16.03 0.79 20.23
N THR A 383 -15.28 1.09 19.18
CA THR A 383 -14.74 2.42 18.88
C THR A 383 -15.72 3.18 17.99
N ALA A 384 -16.74 3.79 18.60
CA ALA A 384 -17.77 4.52 17.86
C ALA A 384 -17.28 5.92 17.45
N VAL A 385 -17.27 6.21 16.15
CA VAL A 385 -16.91 7.52 15.58
C VAL A 385 -17.95 7.91 14.54
N THR A 386 -18.72 8.97 14.79
CA THR A 386 -19.83 9.41 13.92
C THR A 386 -19.62 10.77 13.27
N ASN A 387 -18.73 11.62 13.79
CA ASN A 387 -18.52 12.98 13.29
C ASN A 387 -17.03 13.34 13.18
N PRO A 388 -16.48 13.50 11.95
CA PRO A 388 -17.07 13.04 10.69
C PRO A 388 -17.12 11.50 10.64
N PRO A 389 -18.12 10.90 9.96
CA PRO A 389 -18.17 9.46 9.79
C PRO A 389 -16.95 8.95 9.00
N THR A 390 -16.54 7.72 9.25
CA THR A 390 -15.37 7.12 8.61
C THR A 390 -15.60 6.97 7.09
N ALA A 391 -14.89 7.75 6.27
CA ALA A 391 -15.12 7.80 4.83
C ALA A 391 -14.70 6.54 4.06
N ALA A 392 -13.86 5.69 4.67
CA ALA A 392 -13.38 4.43 4.10
C ALA A 392 -12.87 3.49 5.20
N ALA A 393 -12.80 2.19 4.90
CA ALA A 393 -12.31 1.18 5.86
C ALA A 393 -10.83 1.33 6.21
N HIS A 394 -10.05 2.03 5.36
CA HIS A 394 -8.60 2.16 5.48
C HIS A 394 -7.83 0.82 5.58
N ASP A 395 -8.45 -0.26 5.15
CA ASP A 395 -7.87 -1.59 4.96
C ASP A 395 -8.56 -2.20 3.73
N LEU A 396 -7.78 -2.55 2.72
CA LEU A 396 -8.28 -3.16 1.49
C LEU A 396 -9.02 -4.47 1.75
N TYR A 397 -8.47 -5.30 2.62
CA TYR A 397 -8.98 -6.64 2.88
C TYR A 397 -10.26 -6.57 3.70
N ALA A 398 -10.30 -5.72 4.73
CA ALA A 398 -11.52 -5.48 5.49
C ALA A 398 -12.61 -4.84 4.61
N GLN A 399 -12.27 -3.88 3.75
CA GLN A 399 -13.23 -3.33 2.80
C GLN A 399 -13.77 -4.41 1.85
N MET A 400 -12.89 -5.20 1.24
CA MET A 400 -13.30 -6.27 0.33
C MET A 400 -14.17 -7.32 1.03
N ALA A 401 -13.86 -7.64 2.30
CA ALA A 401 -14.68 -8.51 3.15
C ALA A 401 -16.08 -7.90 3.35
N SER A 402 -16.15 -6.64 3.81
CA SER A 402 -17.42 -5.96 4.06
C SER A 402 -18.30 -5.81 2.81
N GLU A 403 -17.69 -5.52 1.66
CA GLU A 403 -18.40 -5.25 0.41
C GLU A 403 -18.73 -6.53 -0.38
N SER A 404 -17.86 -7.53 -0.37
CA SER A 404 -18.00 -8.69 -1.26
C SER A 404 -17.84 -10.04 -0.57
N GLY A 405 -17.75 -10.04 0.75
CA GLY A 405 -17.62 -11.22 1.56
C GLY A 405 -16.41 -12.07 1.20
N ALA A 406 -16.48 -13.33 1.61
CA ALA A 406 -15.50 -14.35 1.31
C ALA A 406 -15.35 -14.58 -0.21
N VAL A 407 -16.41 -14.39 -0.99
CA VAL A 407 -16.39 -14.57 -2.46
C VAL A 407 -15.48 -13.54 -3.14
N GLY A 408 -15.63 -12.26 -2.81
CA GLY A 408 -14.75 -11.21 -3.34
C GLY A 408 -13.31 -11.34 -2.88
N LEU A 409 -13.09 -11.66 -1.60
CA LEU A 409 -11.76 -11.95 -1.06
C LEU A 409 -11.10 -13.14 -1.77
N PHE A 410 -11.86 -14.20 -2.06
CA PHE A 410 -11.37 -15.35 -2.79
C PHE A 410 -10.91 -14.97 -4.20
N GLY A 411 -11.71 -14.22 -4.95
CA GLY A 411 -11.32 -13.76 -6.28
C GLY A 411 -10.07 -12.88 -6.26
N TRP A 412 -9.99 -11.96 -5.28
CA TRP A 412 -8.81 -11.11 -5.09
C TRP A 412 -7.57 -11.94 -4.77
N ALA A 413 -7.69 -12.92 -3.86
CA ALA A 413 -6.62 -13.84 -3.52
C ALA A 413 -6.17 -14.67 -4.73
N VAL A 414 -7.10 -15.21 -5.53
CA VAL A 414 -6.77 -15.96 -6.76
C VAL A 414 -5.99 -15.08 -7.74
N LEU A 415 -6.43 -13.83 -7.97
CA LEU A 415 -5.73 -12.92 -8.86
C LEU A 415 -4.31 -12.60 -8.36
N VAL A 416 -4.18 -12.09 -7.12
CA VAL A 416 -2.89 -11.61 -6.61
C VAL A 416 -1.94 -12.76 -6.34
N ILE A 417 -2.37 -13.81 -5.63
CA ILE A 417 -1.52 -14.97 -5.33
C ILE A 417 -1.19 -15.72 -6.61
N GLY A 418 -2.13 -15.84 -7.56
CA GLY A 418 -1.88 -16.44 -8.87
C GLY A 418 -0.76 -15.71 -9.62
N VAL A 419 -0.82 -14.38 -9.71
CA VAL A 419 0.23 -13.58 -10.35
C VAL A 419 1.57 -13.69 -9.61
N VAL A 420 1.55 -13.61 -8.26
CA VAL A 420 2.73 -13.77 -7.40
C VAL A 420 3.39 -15.13 -7.63
N LEU A 421 2.62 -16.21 -7.69
CA LEU A 421 3.13 -17.55 -7.96
C LEU A 421 3.79 -17.62 -9.34
N CYS A 422 3.16 -17.04 -10.36
CA CYS A 422 3.67 -17.07 -11.73
C CYS A 422 5.00 -16.33 -11.87
N ILE A 423 5.13 -15.14 -11.28
CA ILE A 423 6.39 -14.42 -11.28
C ILE A 423 7.43 -15.08 -10.36
N ALA A 424 7.03 -15.70 -9.25
CA ALA A 424 7.94 -16.45 -8.38
C ALA A 424 8.53 -17.68 -9.09
N ILE A 425 7.74 -18.41 -9.89
CA ILE A 425 8.21 -19.49 -10.77
C ILE A 425 9.27 -18.94 -11.73
N ARG A 426 9.04 -17.77 -12.34
CA ARG A 426 10.03 -17.13 -13.24
C ARG A 426 11.31 -16.74 -12.49
N VAL A 427 11.21 -16.19 -11.27
CA VAL A 427 12.37 -15.87 -10.42
C VAL A 427 13.17 -17.13 -10.10
N ALA A 428 12.50 -18.22 -9.73
CA ALA A 428 13.13 -19.50 -9.45
C ALA A 428 13.79 -20.10 -10.70
N GLN A 429 13.14 -20.02 -11.85
CA GLN A 429 13.71 -20.47 -13.13
C GLN A 429 15.02 -19.74 -13.46
N LEU A 430 14.99 -18.40 -13.36
CA LEU A 430 16.18 -17.58 -13.61
C LEU A 430 17.28 -17.80 -12.57
N ALA A 431 16.90 -18.17 -11.34
CA ALA A 431 17.84 -18.58 -10.31
C ALA A 431 18.55 -19.90 -10.66
N LEU A 432 17.80 -20.90 -11.13
CA LEU A 432 18.34 -22.19 -11.56
C LEU A 432 19.25 -22.02 -12.80
N GLN A 433 18.89 -21.13 -13.71
CA GLN A 433 19.68 -20.80 -14.91
C GLN A 433 20.85 -19.84 -14.62
N SER A 434 21.04 -19.39 -13.37
CA SER A 434 22.08 -18.42 -13.00
C SER A 434 22.02 -17.07 -13.75
N VAL A 435 20.87 -16.70 -14.32
CA VAL A 435 20.65 -15.45 -15.06
C VAL A 435 20.37 -14.32 -14.06
N THR A 436 21.39 -13.54 -13.71
CA THR A 436 21.28 -12.56 -12.62
C THR A 436 20.50 -11.29 -12.95
N VAL A 437 20.69 -10.72 -14.14
CA VAL A 437 20.10 -9.41 -14.51
C VAL A 437 18.59 -9.50 -14.67
N GLU A 438 18.09 -10.47 -15.43
CA GLU A 438 16.64 -10.67 -15.58
C GLU A 438 15.98 -11.10 -14.27
N ARG A 439 16.67 -11.93 -13.47
CA ARG A 439 16.18 -12.35 -12.15
C ARG A 439 15.96 -11.15 -11.25
N SER A 440 16.87 -10.18 -11.28
CA SER A 440 16.75 -8.96 -10.49
C SER A 440 15.51 -8.14 -10.85
N LEU A 441 15.13 -8.08 -12.14
CA LEU A 441 13.89 -7.41 -12.56
C LEU A 441 12.65 -8.21 -12.14
N ALA A 442 12.65 -9.53 -12.34
CA ALA A 442 11.52 -10.38 -11.95
C ALA A 442 11.28 -10.32 -10.43
N ALA A 443 12.38 -10.35 -9.65
CA ALA A 443 12.35 -10.17 -8.21
C ALA A 443 11.85 -8.77 -7.81
N ALA A 444 12.17 -7.74 -8.58
CA ALA A 444 11.72 -6.38 -8.31
C ALA A 444 10.22 -6.20 -8.52
N VAL A 445 9.69 -6.77 -9.59
CA VAL A 445 8.25 -6.76 -9.86
C VAL A 445 7.48 -7.54 -8.80
N LEU A 446 7.99 -8.72 -8.40
CA LEU A 446 7.41 -9.49 -7.29
C LEU A 446 7.46 -8.70 -5.97
N ALA A 447 8.58 -8.06 -5.66
CA ALA A 447 8.71 -7.21 -4.47
C ALA A 447 7.74 -6.03 -4.48
N ALA A 448 7.53 -5.39 -5.63
CA ALA A 448 6.56 -4.31 -5.78
C ALA A 448 5.12 -4.78 -5.48
N ILE A 449 4.72 -5.95 -5.99
CA ILE A 449 3.39 -6.52 -5.75
C ILE A 449 3.20 -6.87 -4.26
N VAL A 450 4.21 -7.50 -3.64
CA VAL A 450 4.18 -7.83 -2.21
C VAL A 450 4.10 -6.57 -1.36
N ALA A 451 4.93 -5.57 -1.64
CA ALA A 451 4.95 -4.32 -0.90
C ALA A 451 3.64 -3.54 -1.02
N TRP A 452 3.06 -3.46 -2.22
CA TRP A 452 1.74 -2.87 -2.43
C TRP A 452 0.65 -3.61 -1.64
N SER A 453 0.73 -4.94 -1.60
CA SER A 453 -0.23 -5.77 -0.85
C SER A 453 -0.11 -5.55 0.66
N VAL A 454 1.11 -5.39 1.19
CA VAL A 454 1.35 -5.05 2.61
C VAL A 454 0.89 -3.61 2.92
N ALA A 455 1.19 -2.65 2.06
CA ALA A 455 0.72 -1.28 2.23
C ALA A 455 -0.82 -1.18 2.24
N SER A 456 -1.50 -2.11 1.58
CA SER A 456 -2.97 -2.17 1.50
C SER A 456 -3.66 -2.66 2.78
N ILE A 457 -2.89 -3.10 3.78
CA ILE A 457 -3.41 -3.28 5.16
C ILE A 457 -3.76 -1.91 5.78
N PHE A 458 -3.07 -0.85 5.35
CA PHE A 458 -3.22 0.51 5.92
C PHE A 458 -4.04 1.46 5.05
N ILE A 459 -4.48 1.00 3.86
CA ILE A 459 -5.35 1.79 3.01
C ILE A 459 -6.16 0.92 2.04
N HIS A 460 -7.38 1.38 1.77
CA HIS A 460 -8.35 0.71 0.93
C HIS A 460 -8.00 0.63 -0.57
N LEU A 461 -8.84 -0.05 -1.35
CA LEU A 461 -8.70 -0.12 -2.81
C LEU A 461 -8.95 1.25 -3.45
N SER A 462 -7.95 1.75 -4.16
CA SER A 462 -8.10 2.86 -5.08
C SER A 462 -6.93 2.82 -6.06
N TYR A 463 -7.14 3.38 -7.25
CA TYR A 463 -6.16 3.42 -8.34
C TYR A 463 -5.66 2.03 -8.76
N LEU A 464 -6.59 1.10 -9.01
CA LEU A 464 -6.28 -0.30 -9.38
C LEU A 464 -5.37 -0.38 -10.61
N ARG A 465 -5.52 0.52 -11.58
CA ARG A 465 -4.73 0.50 -12.83
C ARG A 465 -3.22 0.68 -12.60
N THR A 466 -2.79 1.54 -11.66
CA THR A 466 -1.36 1.69 -11.37
C THR A 466 -0.76 0.40 -10.84
N PHE A 467 -1.44 -0.27 -9.89
CA PHE A 467 -1.06 -1.61 -9.43
C PHE A 467 -1.11 -2.62 -10.58
N GLY A 468 -2.13 -2.50 -11.42
CA GLY A 468 -2.35 -3.27 -12.62
C GLY A 468 -1.19 -3.26 -13.61
N ILE A 469 -0.43 -2.17 -13.75
CA ILE A 469 0.80 -2.13 -14.57
C ILE A 469 1.85 -3.12 -14.04
N PHE A 470 1.96 -3.28 -12.72
CA PHE A 470 2.89 -4.24 -12.11
C PHE A 470 2.39 -5.68 -12.26
N LEU A 471 1.08 -5.91 -12.14
CA LEU A 471 0.47 -7.20 -12.48
C LEU A 471 0.72 -7.57 -13.95
N ALA A 472 0.56 -6.60 -14.86
CA ALA A 472 0.81 -6.77 -16.28
C ALA A 472 2.29 -7.08 -16.58
N LEU A 473 3.21 -6.36 -15.93
CA LEU A 473 4.64 -6.60 -16.05
C LEU A 473 5.02 -7.99 -15.50
N ALA A 474 4.46 -8.38 -14.35
CA ALA A 474 4.67 -9.71 -13.76
C ALA A 474 4.19 -10.83 -14.69
N ALA A 475 2.98 -10.70 -15.22
CA ALA A 475 2.38 -11.66 -16.14
C ALA A 475 3.16 -11.76 -17.46
N ALA A 476 3.58 -10.62 -18.02
CA ALA A 476 4.38 -10.59 -19.25
C ALA A 476 5.76 -11.25 -19.06
N MET A 477 6.40 -11.02 -17.92
CA MET A 477 7.66 -11.69 -17.57
C MET A 477 7.46 -13.19 -17.30
N ALA A 478 6.40 -13.55 -16.59
CA ALA A 478 6.07 -14.94 -16.30
C ALA A 478 5.75 -15.74 -17.55
N ALA A 479 5.17 -15.12 -18.59
CA ALA A 479 4.90 -15.77 -19.87
C ALA A 479 6.16 -16.30 -20.58
N LYS A 480 7.34 -15.72 -20.29
CA LYS A 480 8.64 -16.20 -20.79
C LYS A 480 9.11 -17.52 -20.15
N THR A 481 8.40 -18.02 -19.13
CA THR A 481 8.69 -19.32 -18.51
C THR A 481 8.44 -20.49 -19.46
N GLY A 482 7.46 -20.36 -20.36
CA GLY A 482 7.19 -21.35 -21.41
C GLY A 482 6.77 -22.73 -20.88
N SER A 483 7.36 -23.79 -21.42
CA SER A 483 7.07 -25.18 -21.05
C SER A 483 7.79 -25.66 -19.77
N GLN A 484 8.89 -25.00 -19.39
CA GLN A 484 9.83 -25.44 -18.35
C GLN A 484 9.52 -24.89 -16.94
N TRP A 485 8.25 -24.99 -16.49
CA TRP A 485 7.82 -24.43 -15.20
C TRP A 485 7.81 -25.43 -14.04
N ARG A 486 7.83 -26.75 -14.32
CA ARG A 486 7.65 -27.79 -13.29
C ARG A 486 8.78 -27.82 -12.27
N GLU A 487 10.03 -27.72 -12.73
CA GLU A 487 11.19 -27.69 -11.84
C GLU A 487 11.24 -26.40 -10.99
N PRO A 488 11.10 -25.19 -11.56
CA PRO A 488 10.98 -23.97 -10.78
C PRO A 488 9.82 -23.98 -9.78
N LEU A 489 8.66 -24.54 -10.15
CA LEU A 489 7.52 -24.67 -9.24
C LEU A 489 7.84 -25.56 -8.03
N ARG A 490 8.53 -26.70 -8.25
CA ARG A 490 8.99 -27.56 -7.16
C ARG A 490 9.94 -26.82 -6.23
N GLU A 491 10.83 -26.01 -6.78
CA GLU A 491 11.74 -25.19 -5.99
C GLU A 491 11.00 -24.10 -5.20
N CYS A 492 10.01 -23.43 -5.80
CA CYS A 492 9.11 -22.52 -5.09
C CYS A 492 8.40 -23.24 -3.94
N GLY A 493 7.84 -24.43 -4.17
CA GLY A 493 7.19 -25.23 -3.13
C GLY A 493 8.12 -25.56 -1.97
N ARG A 494 9.38 -25.92 -2.23
CA ARG A 494 10.38 -26.13 -1.18
C ARG A 494 10.70 -24.88 -0.37
N ILE A 495 10.85 -23.74 -1.05
CA ILE A 495 11.12 -22.47 -0.39
C ILE A 495 9.93 -22.05 0.47
N ILE A 496 8.70 -22.18 -0.06
CA ILE A 496 7.47 -21.87 0.66
C ILE A 496 7.33 -22.78 1.88
N THR A 497 7.46 -24.09 1.72
CA THR A 497 7.38 -25.03 2.86
C THR A 497 8.42 -24.74 3.94
N ALA A 498 9.67 -24.45 3.57
CA ALA A 498 10.70 -24.03 4.52
C ALA A 498 10.35 -22.70 5.22
N ALA A 499 9.84 -21.72 4.47
CA ALA A 499 9.45 -20.42 5.01
C ALA A 499 8.24 -20.54 5.94
N THR A 500 7.19 -21.27 5.56
CA THR A 500 6.01 -21.51 6.39
C THR A 500 6.37 -22.22 7.68
N ALA A 501 7.18 -23.28 7.64
CA ALA A 501 7.64 -23.98 8.84
C ALA A 501 8.47 -23.06 9.75
N ALA A 502 9.34 -22.22 9.18
CA ALA A 502 10.14 -21.26 9.92
C ALA A 502 9.28 -20.15 10.57
N VAL A 503 8.27 -19.65 9.86
CA VAL A 503 7.33 -18.64 10.37
C VAL A 503 6.48 -19.25 11.49
N LEU A 504 5.95 -20.46 11.31
CA LEU A 504 5.20 -21.15 12.37
C LEU A 504 6.05 -21.32 13.62
N LEU A 505 7.32 -21.73 13.48
CA LEU A 505 8.24 -21.83 14.62
C LEU A 505 8.49 -20.46 15.27
N ALA A 506 8.70 -19.40 14.47
CA ALA A 506 8.86 -18.05 14.97
C ALA A 506 7.63 -17.58 15.76
N VAL A 507 6.42 -17.82 15.24
CA VAL A 507 5.15 -17.50 15.91
C VAL A 507 5.00 -18.27 17.21
N VAL A 508 5.33 -19.56 17.24
CA VAL A 508 5.31 -20.36 18.47
C VAL A 508 6.28 -19.80 19.51
N VAL A 509 7.50 -19.39 19.12
CA VAL A 509 8.47 -18.74 20.02
C VAL A 509 7.93 -17.42 20.56
N VAL A 510 7.40 -16.55 19.68
CA VAL A 510 6.79 -15.27 20.08
C VAL A 510 5.66 -15.53 21.07
N ALA A 511 4.71 -16.40 20.72
CA ALA A 511 3.58 -16.74 21.58
C ALA A 511 4.05 -17.28 22.93
N THR A 512 5.02 -18.20 22.96
CA THR A 512 5.56 -18.76 24.19
C THR A 512 6.21 -17.68 25.06
N CYS A 513 7.04 -16.80 24.47
CA CYS A 513 7.66 -15.69 25.19
C CYS A 513 6.62 -14.69 25.73
N LEU A 514 5.60 -14.36 24.93
CA LEU A 514 4.52 -13.47 25.35
C LEU A 514 3.71 -14.09 26.48
N THR A 515 3.31 -15.36 26.37
CA THR A 515 2.58 -16.07 27.42
C THR A 515 3.41 -16.17 28.71
N ALA A 516 4.71 -16.46 28.61
CA ALA A 516 5.60 -16.54 29.78
C ALA A 516 5.86 -15.18 30.45
N SER A 517 5.67 -14.06 29.74
CA SER A 517 5.89 -12.71 30.25
C SER A 517 4.59 -11.94 30.54
N THR A 518 3.44 -12.61 30.42
CA THR A 518 2.14 -12.00 30.68
C THR A 518 1.86 -11.93 32.18
N THR A 519 1.50 -10.76 32.67
CA THR A 519 0.92 -10.57 34.01
C THR A 519 -0.59 -10.51 33.91
N ARG A 520 -1.30 -11.33 34.69
CA ARG A 520 -2.76 -11.24 34.79
C ARG A 520 -3.13 -10.13 35.77
N THR A 521 -3.93 -9.19 35.30
CA THR A 521 -4.61 -8.19 36.13
C THR A 521 -6.11 -8.42 36.03
N HIS A 522 -6.83 -8.12 37.11
CA HIS A 522 -8.28 -8.27 37.16
C HIS A 522 -8.91 -6.88 37.06
N THR A 523 -9.74 -6.65 36.05
CA THR A 523 -10.45 -5.39 35.90
C THR A 523 -11.94 -5.55 36.15
N ALA A 524 -12.53 -4.56 36.80
CA ALA A 524 -13.97 -4.43 36.95
C ALA A 524 -14.40 -3.10 36.34
N SER A 525 -15.48 -3.12 35.57
CA SER A 525 -15.98 -1.94 34.88
C SER A 525 -17.48 -1.80 35.03
N GLN A 526 -17.94 -0.56 35.19
CA GLN A 526 -19.36 -0.19 35.20
C GLN A 526 -19.58 0.91 34.18
N ARG A 527 -20.57 0.73 33.32
CA ARG A 527 -21.06 1.79 32.44
C ARG A 527 -22.09 2.62 33.17
N VAL A 528 -22.00 3.94 33.03
CA VAL A 528 -22.97 4.90 33.56
C VAL A 528 -23.41 5.84 32.45
N THR A 529 -24.63 6.37 32.55
CA THR A 529 -25.16 7.42 31.67
C THR A 529 -25.54 8.63 32.51
N LEU A 530 -25.54 9.80 31.89
CA LEU A 530 -26.03 11.01 32.50
C LEU A 530 -27.51 11.19 32.14
N LEU A 531 -28.38 11.29 33.14
CA LEU A 531 -29.78 11.64 32.97
C LEU A 531 -30.02 13.07 33.45
N PRO A 532 -30.93 13.84 32.82
CA PRO A 532 -31.29 15.16 33.33
C PRO A 532 -31.70 15.11 34.80
N GLY A 533 -31.22 16.06 35.60
CA GLY A 533 -31.68 16.23 36.98
C GLY A 533 -33.18 16.51 37.07
N THR A 534 -33.81 16.20 38.20
CA THR A 534 -35.26 16.34 38.42
C THR A 534 -35.73 17.81 38.37
N ASP A 535 -34.83 18.76 38.64
CA ASP A 535 -35.15 20.17 38.84
C ASP A 535 -34.81 21.05 37.60
N VAL A 536 -34.44 20.42 36.48
CA VAL A 536 -34.06 21.14 35.24
C VAL A 536 -35.32 21.55 34.45
N GLU A 537 -35.87 22.73 34.79
CA GLU A 537 -37.04 23.30 34.12
C GLU A 537 -36.66 24.13 32.87
N TYR A 538 -35.55 24.88 32.92
CA TYR A 538 -35.01 25.66 31.81
C TYR A 538 -33.82 24.94 31.15
N GLY A 539 -33.76 24.92 29.81
CA GLY A 539 -32.65 24.27 29.10
C GLY A 539 -32.73 22.74 29.05
N LYS A 540 -33.90 22.14 29.24
CA LYS A 540 -34.10 20.68 29.13
C LYS A 540 -33.66 20.11 27.78
N ALA A 541 -33.87 20.84 26.69
CA ALA A 541 -33.34 20.50 25.37
C ALA A 541 -31.80 20.47 25.35
N TYR A 542 -31.16 21.45 26.01
CA TYR A 542 -29.71 21.47 26.19
C TYR A 542 -29.26 20.25 26.98
N VAL A 543 -29.89 19.92 28.11
CA VAL A 543 -29.50 18.78 28.95
C VAL A 543 -29.75 17.44 28.26
N LEU A 544 -30.80 17.28 27.46
CA LEU A 544 -31.05 16.06 26.67
C LEU A 544 -30.03 15.85 25.54
N ASP A 545 -29.42 16.92 25.04
CA ASP A 545 -28.52 16.87 23.89
C ASP A 545 -27.06 16.58 24.29
N VAL A 546 -26.82 15.67 25.25
CA VAL A 546 -25.46 15.33 25.73
C VAL A 546 -24.57 14.78 24.62
N ARG A 547 -25.16 14.02 23.70
CA ARG A 547 -24.42 13.28 22.67
C ARG A 547 -23.89 14.17 21.54
N SER A 548 -24.54 15.28 21.23
CA SER A 548 -24.04 16.22 20.21
C SER A 548 -22.90 17.11 20.72
N ARG A 549 -22.78 17.24 22.05
CA ARG A 549 -21.85 18.16 22.71
C ARG A 549 -20.55 17.45 23.06
N GLU A 550 -19.56 17.57 22.18
CA GLU A 550 -18.29 16.84 22.23
C GLU A 550 -17.54 16.94 23.58
N VAL A 551 -17.70 18.03 24.33
CA VAL A 551 -16.92 18.29 25.55
C VAL A 551 -17.64 17.89 26.85
N VAL A 552 -18.97 17.76 26.83
CA VAL A 552 -19.78 17.59 28.06
C VAL A 552 -19.49 16.26 28.73
N LEU A 553 -19.74 15.14 28.02
CA LEU A 553 -19.55 13.80 28.59
C LEU A 553 -18.09 13.54 29.04
N PRO A 554 -17.05 13.95 28.28
CA PRO A 554 -15.65 13.84 28.71
C PRO A 554 -15.32 14.68 29.93
N SER A 555 -15.90 15.88 30.06
CA SER A 555 -15.73 16.69 31.27
C SER A 555 -16.28 15.96 32.49
N TYR A 556 -17.47 15.35 32.38
CA TYR A 556 -18.02 14.54 33.47
C TYR A 556 -17.15 13.33 33.78
N ALA A 557 -16.64 12.61 32.78
CA ALA A 557 -15.72 11.50 33.01
C ALA A 557 -14.43 11.94 33.72
N ALA A 558 -13.84 13.06 33.33
CA ALA A 558 -12.65 13.62 33.98
C ALA A 558 -12.92 14.04 35.43
N LEU A 559 -14.08 14.63 35.71
CA LEU A 559 -14.50 14.97 37.08
C LEU A 559 -14.72 13.72 37.92
N MET A 560 -15.37 12.68 37.36
CA MET A 560 -15.61 11.41 38.05
C MET A 560 -14.31 10.72 38.47
N GLY A 561 -13.29 10.71 37.61
CA GLY A 561 -11.98 10.12 37.89
C GLY A 561 -11.02 10.99 38.71
N ALA A 562 -11.42 12.21 39.10
CA ALA A 562 -10.53 13.14 39.79
C ALA A 562 -10.07 12.60 41.16
N ASN A 563 -8.76 12.68 41.42
CA ASN A 563 -8.11 12.20 42.66
C ASN A 563 -8.12 10.67 42.89
N SER A 564 -8.52 9.87 41.90
CA SER A 564 -8.49 8.39 41.98
C SER A 564 -7.54 7.82 40.93
N PRO A 565 -6.22 7.79 41.18
CA PRO A 565 -5.22 7.41 40.17
C PRO A 565 -5.35 5.96 39.66
N GLU A 566 -6.04 5.10 40.42
CA GLU A 566 -6.30 3.69 40.06
C GLU A 566 -7.62 3.50 39.30
N THR A 567 -8.41 4.58 39.13
CA THR A 567 -9.70 4.57 38.43
C THR A 567 -9.57 5.28 37.09
N SER A 568 -9.93 4.59 36.01
CA SER A 568 -10.08 5.17 34.68
C SER A 568 -11.54 5.46 34.40
N ALA A 569 -11.86 6.68 33.97
CA ALA A 569 -13.20 7.06 33.55
C ALA A 569 -13.14 7.56 32.10
N VAL A 570 -13.76 6.81 31.18
CA VAL A 570 -13.67 7.08 29.73
C VAL A 570 -15.06 7.34 29.17
N ALA A 571 -15.23 8.52 28.56
CA ALA A 571 -16.47 8.91 27.92
C ALA A 571 -16.56 8.35 26.48
N ASP A 572 -17.72 7.77 26.17
CA ASP A 572 -18.17 7.43 24.82
C ASP A 572 -19.31 8.39 24.46
N THR A 573 -18.94 9.48 23.80
CA THR A 573 -19.85 10.55 23.39
C THR A 573 -20.89 10.08 22.40
N VAL A 574 -20.55 9.09 21.56
CA VAL A 574 -21.47 8.54 20.56
C VAL A 574 -22.60 7.79 21.24
N ARG A 575 -22.32 6.97 22.26
CA ARG A 575 -23.37 6.23 23.00
C ARG A 575 -23.96 7.00 24.16
N GLY A 576 -23.33 8.08 24.59
CA GLY A 576 -23.75 8.85 25.77
C GLY A 576 -23.42 8.14 27.10
N ILE A 577 -22.41 7.25 27.11
CA ILE A 577 -22.03 6.49 28.30
C ILE A 577 -20.62 6.85 28.77
N ILE A 578 -20.39 6.74 30.07
CA ILE A 578 -19.06 6.81 30.68
C ILE A 578 -18.76 5.41 31.23
N THR A 579 -17.60 4.86 30.88
CA THR A 579 -17.13 3.59 31.44
C THR A 579 -16.13 3.90 32.53
N ILE A 580 -16.46 3.53 33.76
CA ILE A 580 -15.53 3.57 34.89
C ILE A 580 -14.92 2.18 35.00
N GLU A 581 -13.59 2.11 34.99
CA GLU A 581 -12.82 0.87 35.05
C GLU A 581 -11.77 0.98 36.17
N VAL A 582 -11.65 -0.07 36.97
CA VAL A 582 -10.63 -0.20 38.01
C VAL A 582 -9.86 -1.50 37.79
N THR A 583 -8.55 -1.45 38.02
CA THR A 583 -7.65 -2.62 37.93
C THR A 583 -7.17 -3.01 39.32
N ALA A 584 -7.26 -4.29 39.67
CA ALA A 584 -6.83 -4.81 40.96
C ALA A 584 -6.11 -6.16 40.84
N SER A 585 -5.54 -6.61 41.97
CA SER A 585 -4.78 -7.87 42.08
C SER A 585 -5.65 -9.12 42.19
N SER A 586 -6.96 -9.00 42.44
CA SER A 586 -7.93 -10.10 42.48
C SER A 586 -9.31 -9.65 41.98
N HIS A 587 -10.17 -10.61 41.60
CA HIS A 587 -11.54 -10.33 41.19
C HIS A 587 -12.35 -9.65 42.29
N ASP A 588 -12.28 -10.16 43.53
CA ASP A 588 -13.01 -9.59 44.66
C ASP A 588 -12.55 -8.17 44.98
N ALA A 589 -11.24 -7.91 44.91
CA ALA A 589 -10.70 -6.58 45.08
C ALA A 589 -11.14 -5.65 43.95
N ALA A 590 -11.18 -6.11 42.70
CA ALA A 590 -11.64 -5.29 41.57
C ALA A 590 -13.11 -4.88 41.72
N VAL A 591 -13.97 -5.82 42.16
CA VAL A 591 -15.40 -5.56 42.39
C VAL A 591 -15.63 -4.59 43.55
N GLU A 592 -14.85 -4.70 44.62
CA GLU A 592 -14.97 -3.76 45.73
C GLU A 592 -14.46 -2.37 45.33
N SER A 593 -13.30 -2.30 44.67
CA SER A 593 -12.74 -1.03 44.22
C SER A 593 -13.61 -0.32 43.19
N ILE A 594 -14.33 -1.03 42.30
CA ILE A 594 -15.27 -0.35 41.37
C ILE A 594 -16.49 0.24 42.10
N ARG A 595 -16.96 -0.37 43.20
CA ARG A 595 -18.05 0.21 44.01
C ARG A 595 -17.59 1.48 44.73
N VAL A 596 -16.38 1.45 45.27
CA VAL A 596 -15.75 2.64 45.86
C VAL A 596 -15.59 3.72 44.80
N ALA A 597 -15.06 3.39 43.62
CA ALA A 597 -14.87 4.32 42.52
C ALA A 597 -16.19 4.94 42.02
N LEU A 598 -17.29 4.20 42.01
CA LEU A 598 -18.62 4.74 41.67
C LEU A 598 -19.10 5.76 42.73
N THR A 599 -18.86 5.47 44.00
CA THR A 599 -19.21 6.37 45.11
C THR A 599 -18.36 7.64 45.07
N ASP A 600 -17.05 7.50 44.82
CA ASP A 600 -16.11 8.61 44.65
C ASP A 600 -16.46 9.46 43.44
N ALA A 601 -16.87 8.84 42.33
CA ALA A 601 -17.31 9.53 41.13
C ALA A 601 -18.51 10.45 41.41
N GLU A 602 -19.53 9.97 42.13
CA GLU A 602 -20.68 10.78 42.54
C GLU A 602 -20.28 11.88 43.53
N ALA A 603 -19.43 11.58 44.50
CA ALA A 603 -18.93 12.55 45.48
C ALA A 603 -18.10 13.66 44.80
N ASN A 604 -17.30 13.31 43.81
CA ASN A 604 -16.53 14.25 43.00
C ASN A 604 -17.45 15.18 42.21
N LEU A 605 -18.47 14.64 41.53
CA LEU A 605 -19.43 15.50 40.82
C LEU A 605 -20.11 16.50 41.75
N LYS A 606 -20.47 16.08 42.98
CA LYS A 606 -21.00 16.96 44.03
C LYS A 606 -20.01 18.06 44.43
N ARG A 607 -18.77 17.66 44.68
CA ARG A 607 -17.68 18.59 45.04
C ARG A 607 -17.47 19.68 43.98
N PHE A 608 -17.67 19.35 42.71
CA PHE A 608 -17.53 20.29 41.59
C PHE A 608 -18.86 20.98 41.20
N GLY A 609 -19.96 20.74 41.91
CA GLY A 609 -21.28 21.32 41.63
C GLY A 609 -21.94 20.84 40.33
N ALA A 610 -21.49 19.70 39.81
CA ALA A 610 -21.91 19.14 38.53
C ALA A 610 -23.19 18.29 38.64
N GLU A 611 -23.71 18.00 39.84
CA GLU A 611 -24.96 17.25 40.03
C GLU A 611 -26.22 18.07 39.71
N SER A 612 -26.08 19.40 39.58
CA SER A 612 -27.19 20.32 39.32
C SER A 612 -27.89 20.10 37.98
N LEU A 613 -27.17 19.59 36.98
CA LEU A 613 -27.70 19.37 35.62
C LEU A 613 -27.96 17.89 35.32
N TYR A 614 -27.17 16.98 35.91
CA TYR A 614 -27.27 15.55 35.62
C TYR A 614 -27.18 14.68 36.86
N THR A 615 -27.90 13.57 36.80
CA THR A 615 -27.79 12.44 37.71
C THR A 615 -27.09 11.28 37.00
N VAL A 616 -26.24 10.57 37.73
CA VAL A 616 -25.51 9.42 37.20
C VAL A 616 -26.37 8.18 37.36
N GLN A 617 -26.60 7.45 36.26
CA GLN A 617 -27.39 6.22 36.27
C GLN A 617 -26.54 5.06 35.76
N PRO A 618 -26.38 3.96 36.52
CA PRO A 618 -25.70 2.77 36.01
C PRO A 618 -26.48 2.13 34.86
N VAL A 619 -25.75 1.69 33.83
CA VAL A 619 -26.26 1.01 32.65
C VAL A 619 -25.73 -0.42 32.64
N GLY A 620 -26.61 -1.38 32.94
CA GLY A 620 -26.26 -2.80 33.00
C GLY A 620 -25.43 -3.18 34.23
N PRO A 621 -25.00 -4.46 34.31
CA PRO A 621 -24.25 -4.99 35.46
C PRO A 621 -22.77 -4.59 35.41
N ILE A 622 -22.09 -4.71 36.56
CA ILE A 622 -20.63 -4.64 36.65
C ILE A 622 -20.04 -5.79 35.83
N VAL A 623 -19.15 -5.46 34.90
CA VAL A 623 -18.46 -6.42 34.03
C VAL A 623 -17.05 -6.64 34.55
N GLN A 624 -16.74 -7.89 34.89
CA GLN A 624 -15.42 -8.33 35.32
C GLN A 624 -14.67 -8.95 34.13
N ARG A 625 -13.37 -8.63 33.99
CA ARG A 625 -12.52 -9.19 32.94
C ARG A 625 -11.13 -9.47 33.48
N ASP A 626 -10.58 -10.60 33.06
CA ASP A 626 -9.15 -10.85 33.15
C ASP A 626 -8.46 -10.12 32.01
N LYS A 627 -7.52 -9.23 32.37
CA LYS A 627 -6.67 -8.54 31.40
C LYS A 627 -5.27 -9.12 31.49
N ASN A 628 -4.77 -9.53 30.33
CA ASN A 628 -3.39 -9.95 30.20
C ASN A 628 -2.57 -8.72 29.83
N GLU A 629 -1.75 -8.25 30.77
CA GLU A 629 -0.83 -7.15 30.54
C GLU A 629 0.54 -7.67 30.12
N GLN A 630 1.14 -6.97 29.16
CA GLN A 630 2.46 -7.29 28.65
C GLN A 630 3.27 -6.01 28.59
N SER A 631 4.51 -6.08 29.10
CA SER A 631 5.45 -4.98 28.93
C SER A 631 5.79 -4.81 27.44
N PRO A 632 5.84 -3.58 26.90
CA PRO A 632 6.30 -3.32 25.53
C PRO A 632 7.70 -3.91 25.26
N LEU A 633 8.55 -3.94 26.28
CA LEU A 633 9.89 -4.51 26.20
C LEU A 633 9.83 -6.04 26.07
N ALA A 634 8.90 -6.70 26.75
CA ALA A 634 8.68 -8.14 26.60
C ALA A 634 8.18 -8.48 25.19
N GLY A 635 7.28 -7.66 24.63
CA GLY A 635 6.82 -7.80 23.25
C GLY A 635 7.95 -7.65 22.23
N ALA A 636 8.78 -6.62 22.38
CA ALA A 636 9.94 -6.39 21.51
C ALA A 636 10.95 -7.55 21.58
N LEU A 637 11.26 -8.05 22.77
CA LEU A 637 12.15 -9.19 22.97
C LEU A 637 11.59 -10.49 22.39
N ALA A 638 10.28 -10.75 22.56
CA ALA A 638 9.60 -11.90 21.98
C ALA A 638 9.69 -11.89 20.45
N LEU A 639 9.43 -10.74 19.82
CA LEU A 639 9.57 -10.56 18.38
C LEU A 639 11.01 -10.75 17.90
N ALA A 640 12.00 -10.23 18.63
CA ALA A 640 13.41 -10.43 18.31
C ALA A 640 13.82 -11.90 18.39
N ALA A 641 13.41 -12.61 19.45
CA ALA A 641 13.66 -14.04 19.62
C ALA A 641 13.02 -14.85 18.49
N GLY A 642 11.74 -14.59 18.19
CA GLY A 642 11.03 -15.21 17.08
C GLY A 642 11.72 -14.99 15.73
N ALA A 643 12.19 -13.77 15.46
CA ALA A 643 12.90 -13.45 14.22
C ALA A 643 14.23 -14.21 14.10
N ILE A 644 15.02 -14.28 15.18
CA ILE A 644 16.28 -15.03 15.19
C ILE A 644 16.04 -16.52 14.93
N VAL A 645 15.08 -17.13 15.65
CA VAL A 645 14.74 -18.55 15.49
C VAL A 645 14.18 -18.84 14.11
N GLY A 646 13.26 -18.00 13.62
CA GLY A 646 12.68 -18.13 12.28
C GLY A 646 13.73 -18.05 11.17
N LEU A 647 14.64 -17.07 11.21
CA LEU A 647 15.71 -16.94 10.23
C LEU A 647 16.68 -18.13 10.27
N GLY A 648 17.04 -18.60 11.47
CA GLY A 648 17.87 -19.78 11.66
C GLY A 648 17.21 -21.05 11.11
N ALA A 649 15.94 -21.27 11.45
CA ALA A 649 15.16 -22.41 10.99
C ALA A 649 14.98 -22.40 9.47
N PHE A 650 14.66 -21.25 8.88
CA PHE A 650 14.56 -21.12 7.42
C PHE A 650 15.88 -21.46 6.74
N ALA A 651 17.01 -20.93 7.23
CA ALA A 651 18.32 -21.21 6.66
C ALA A 651 18.68 -22.71 6.75
N LEU A 652 18.34 -23.37 7.86
CA LEU A 652 18.57 -24.79 8.07
C LEU A 652 17.68 -25.64 7.15
N LEU A 653 16.37 -25.40 7.14
CA LEU A 653 15.39 -26.14 6.35
C LEU A 653 15.65 -25.99 4.84
N ASN A 654 15.90 -24.76 4.39
CA ASN A 654 16.23 -24.50 2.99
C ASN A 654 17.53 -25.19 2.56
N ARG A 655 18.53 -25.30 3.45
CA ARG A 655 19.75 -26.08 3.17
C ARG A 655 19.48 -27.58 3.09
N ARG A 656 18.64 -28.13 3.99
CA ARG A 656 18.32 -29.56 4.05
C ARG A 656 17.43 -30.03 2.89
N LEU A 657 16.48 -29.21 2.46
CA LEU A 657 15.52 -29.53 1.39
C LEU A 657 16.10 -29.38 -0.02
N ARG A 658 17.29 -28.76 -0.16
CA ARG A 658 17.97 -28.68 -1.45
C ARG A 658 18.47 -30.05 -1.87
N PRO A 659 18.20 -30.49 -3.12
CA PRO A 659 18.81 -31.69 -3.66
C PRO A 659 20.34 -31.55 -3.55
N ARG A 660 21.01 -32.56 -2.97
CA ARG A 660 22.47 -32.67 -3.13
C ARG A 660 22.74 -32.65 -4.63
N ALA A 661 23.58 -31.70 -5.08
CA ALA A 661 23.99 -31.64 -6.47
C ALA A 661 24.44 -33.04 -6.91
N ARG A 662 23.81 -33.62 -7.94
CA ARG A 662 24.32 -34.83 -8.57
C ARG A 662 25.75 -34.49 -8.98
N ARG A 663 26.74 -35.23 -8.46
CA ARG A 663 28.12 -35.13 -8.95
C ARG A 663 28.05 -35.26 -10.47
N PRO A 664 28.70 -34.37 -11.25
CA PRO A 664 28.83 -34.61 -12.69
C PRO A 664 29.41 -36.01 -12.87
N ALA A 665 28.81 -36.80 -13.77
CA ALA A 665 29.32 -38.12 -14.09
C ALA A 665 30.81 -37.99 -14.48
N PRO A 666 31.68 -38.92 -14.02
CA PRO A 666 33.08 -38.88 -14.43
C PRO A 666 33.14 -38.86 -15.96
N VAL A 667 33.85 -37.87 -16.49
CA VAL A 667 34.14 -37.77 -17.92
C VAL A 667 34.91 -39.02 -18.29
N VAL A 668 34.29 -39.93 -19.04
CA VAL A 668 34.98 -41.06 -19.64
C VAL A 668 35.98 -40.48 -20.65
N PRO A 669 37.29 -40.66 -20.46
CA PRO A 669 38.27 -40.17 -21.43
C PRO A 669 38.02 -40.86 -22.78
N PRO A 670 38.19 -40.15 -23.92
CA PRO A 670 38.04 -40.76 -25.23
C PRO A 670 39.02 -41.93 -25.39
N PRO A 671 38.64 -43.01 -26.10
CA PRO A 671 39.51 -44.15 -26.33
C PRO A 671 40.78 -43.69 -27.08
N VAL A 672 41.93 -44.09 -26.55
CA VAL A 672 43.25 -43.86 -27.15
C VAL A 672 43.27 -44.54 -28.52
N PRO A 673 43.58 -43.83 -29.62
CA PRO A 673 43.75 -44.48 -30.92
C PRO A 673 44.99 -45.39 -30.88
N MET A 674 44.78 -46.66 -31.23
CA MET A 674 45.84 -47.65 -31.39
C MET A 674 46.83 -47.19 -32.48
N PRO A 675 48.14 -47.34 -32.28
CA PRO A 675 49.13 -47.04 -33.31
C PRO A 675 48.98 -48.02 -34.47
N THR A 676 48.80 -47.48 -35.67
CA THR A 676 48.89 -48.22 -36.93
C THR A 676 50.35 -48.59 -37.19
N HIS A 677 50.64 -49.88 -37.24
CA HIS A 677 51.83 -50.43 -37.91
C HIS A 677 51.52 -50.69 -39.37
#